data_AF-A0A800CHL4-F1
#
_entry.id   AF-A0A800CHL4-F1
#
_cell.length_a   1.000
_cell.length_b   1.000
_cell.length_c   1.000
_cell.angle_alpha   90.00
_cell.angle_beta   90.00
_cell.angle_gamma   90.00
#
_symmetry.space_group_name_H-M   'P 1'
#
loop_
_entity.id
_entity.type
_entity.pdbx_description
1 polymer ?
#
loop_
_entity_poly.entity_id
_entity_poly.type
_entity_poly.pdbx_seq_one_letter_code
_entity_poly.pdbx_strand_id
1 'polypeptide(L)'
;FANFATGNLHILQTSPNVDAGDPNTDPAIDRDIDRQTRPNGSRWDIGADEYYDAIPDFSLTPQFTEGFADRGSTAPYTHTLENLGTIPDSYTFDCANDLGWPVACPAGVTNLGIGGLAQINTQVNVPAGENALNAATTLITATSVTSPTLQEIVVIRTIVAPNPGVAFTPNYTDTLLPGEAVTFTHRITNLGDAPDTFLITIQSDPGGWGEILPVEPLSVPLGVGASANVQVRVTVPAFAAAGLANNTIVRAESTFDTAVFDLVTDTVTARATVGTRYVAPGGSDTNNNCTQINTPCRTIAHAVGQASFNDAIYIANGLYQEWDIDINDTIHLSAGWFNNFSEQASPETTVIDAQGNNRIFNIAPGSAIRPTFANMTLVNGNAAVRGGAVDVGDAAQPSFTKVNFHSNNAGSSGGAIYAGSGSLVHIVKGEFISNTAAAQDGGAIYAADGALTVQQTQFFTNTARHGGAIYLSGGQTVASNNLFAYNQAGGNGGGISSAADLTLQNNTFTQNNAAGNGGGLYNSSDAAAIDNTIFANNTAVSGGAIFNAGATAVDLAYSNIWSNSVPETSGPVNSSNGLALNPQFADAEFRLGLGSPMIDAGNPVTPLTEDFEDDFRPSDQGYDIGYDELAGCLAKRDDTIYGSIQDAIDAPGAVSDTILVSGICRGVHTIDVGGQPVSQT
;
A
#
# COMPACT_ATOMS: atom_id res chain seq x y z
N PHE A 1 36.79 28.53 72.08
CA PHE A 1 36.41 29.18 70.83
C PHE A 1 34.92 29.43 70.82
N ALA A 2 34.46 30.57 70.29
CA ALA A 2 33.08 31.00 70.35
C ALA A 2 32.13 30.06 69.59
N ASN A 3 32.52 29.54 68.42
CA ASN A 3 31.85 28.40 67.80
C ASN A 3 32.79 27.63 66.84
N PHE A 4 33.41 26.56 67.33
CA PHE A 4 34.32 25.75 66.52
C PHE A 4 33.64 25.09 65.31
N ALA A 5 32.36 24.74 65.41
CA ALA A 5 31.65 24.04 64.35
C ALA A 5 31.37 24.93 63.13
N THR A 6 31.28 26.25 63.32
CA THR A 6 31.06 27.24 62.25
C THR A 6 32.33 27.99 61.85
N GLY A 7 33.48 27.59 62.39
CA GLY A 7 34.78 28.22 62.08
C GLY A 7 35.04 29.52 62.85
N ASN A 8 34.16 29.91 63.77
CA ASN A 8 34.38 31.02 64.67
C ASN A 8 35.35 30.62 65.80
N LEU A 9 36.61 30.99 65.61
CA LEU A 9 37.74 30.62 66.46
C LEU A 9 38.15 31.72 67.46
N HIS A 10 37.32 32.70 67.76
CA HIS A 10 37.61 33.66 68.84
C HIS A 10 37.63 32.96 70.19
N ILE A 11 38.62 33.20 71.04
CA ILE A 11 38.68 32.64 72.40
C ILE A 11 37.60 33.29 73.28
N LEU A 12 37.01 32.49 74.18
CA LEU A 12 35.98 32.96 75.11
C LEU A 12 36.61 33.35 76.44
N GLN A 13 35.92 34.15 77.26
CA GLN A 13 36.38 34.57 78.60
C GLN A 13 36.84 33.42 79.49
N THR A 14 36.17 32.27 79.36
CA THR A 14 36.44 31.06 80.15
C THR A 14 37.59 30.22 79.61
N SER A 15 38.22 30.64 78.51
CA SER A 15 39.32 29.92 77.91
C SER A 15 40.53 29.92 78.85
N PRO A 16 41.17 28.78 79.10
CA PRO A 16 42.39 28.72 79.90
C PRO A 16 43.58 29.43 79.24
N ASN A 17 43.42 29.88 78.00
CA ASN A 17 44.44 30.59 77.24
C ASN A 17 44.40 32.10 77.44
N VAL A 18 43.36 32.65 78.10
CA VAL A 18 43.27 34.07 78.44
C VAL A 18 44.28 34.39 79.54
N ASP A 19 45.05 35.46 79.36
CA ASP A 19 46.12 35.94 80.24
C ASP A 19 47.17 34.86 80.59
N ALA A 20 47.33 33.84 79.74
CA ALA A 20 48.17 32.68 80.02
C ALA A 20 49.55 32.69 79.32
N GLY A 21 49.76 33.61 78.39
CA GLY A 21 50.98 33.74 77.60
C GLY A 21 52.18 34.30 78.38
N ASP A 22 53.36 34.27 77.74
CA ASP A 22 54.60 34.76 78.34
C ASP A 22 54.55 36.30 78.47
N PRO A 23 54.74 36.87 79.68
CA PRO A 23 54.78 38.32 79.87
C PRO A 23 55.97 39.00 79.16
N ASN A 24 56.96 38.25 78.66
CA ASN A 24 58.14 38.77 77.95
C ASN A 24 58.09 38.57 76.44
N THR A 25 56.90 38.38 75.86
CA THR A 25 56.71 38.22 74.41
C THR A 25 57.16 39.48 73.66
N ASP A 26 57.65 39.31 72.42
CA ASP A 26 58.18 40.40 71.58
C ASP A 26 57.16 41.53 71.39
N PRO A 27 57.45 42.78 71.82
CA PRO A 27 56.55 43.92 71.65
C PRO A 27 56.29 44.31 70.18
N ALA A 28 56.97 43.69 69.21
CA ALA A 28 56.71 43.89 67.79
C ALA A 28 55.40 43.26 67.29
N ILE A 29 54.76 42.35 68.04
CA ILE A 29 53.46 41.74 67.67
C ILE A 29 52.33 42.44 68.43
N ASP A 30 52.23 43.75 68.33
CA ASP A 30 51.31 44.56 69.16
C ASP A 30 49.83 44.41 68.83
N ARG A 31 49.46 43.56 67.86
CA ARG A 31 48.08 43.32 67.43
C ARG A 31 47.75 41.85 67.15
N ASP A 32 46.50 41.45 67.41
CA ASP A 32 45.96 40.13 67.07
C ASP A 32 45.43 40.05 65.63
N ILE A 33 44.80 38.91 65.28
CA ILE A 33 44.24 38.66 63.95
C ILE A 33 43.12 39.64 63.55
N ASP A 34 42.43 40.21 64.54
CA ASP A 34 41.38 41.22 64.38
C ASP A 34 41.93 42.65 64.43
N ARG A 35 43.27 42.78 64.47
CA ARG A 35 44.02 44.03 64.60
C ARG A 35 43.75 44.76 65.93
N GLN A 36 43.27 44.06 66.93
CA GLN A 36 43.11 44.58 68.30
C GLN A 36 44.45 44.53 69.01
N THR A 37 44.70 45.44 69.94
CA THR A 37 46.02 45.58 70.57
C THR A 37 46.32 44.46 71.55
N ARG A 38 47.58 44.05 71.68
CA ARG A 38 48.01 43.03 72.64
C ARG A 38 49.14 43.53 73.54
N PRO A 39 49.21 43.14 74.83
CA PRO A 39 48.20 42.37 75.53
C PRO A 39 46.97 43.22 75.93
N ASN A 40 45.79 42.61 75.98
CA ASN A 40 44.57 43.16 76.55
C ASN A 40 44.24 42.46 77.87
N GLY A 41 44.93 42.88 78.93
CA GLY A 41 44.82 42.21 80.22
C GLY A 41 46.13 42.24 80.98
N SER A 42 46.32 41.25 81.84
CA SER A 42 47.52 41.13 82.66
C SER A 42 48.68 40.45 81.93
N ARG A 43 48.41 39.65 80.89
CA ARG A 43 49.38 38.98 80.01
C ARG A 43 48.81 38.84 78.59
N TRP A 44 49.61 38.30 77.68
CA TRP A 44 49.18 37.94 76.33
C TRP A 44 48.31 36.69 76.38
N ASP A 45 47.35 36.57 75.49
CA ASP A 45 46.61 35.32 75.33
C ASP A 45 47.37 34.30 74.48
N ILE A 46 47.22 33.01 74.78
CA ILE A 46 47.86 31.96 73.99
C ILE A 46 47.03 31.71 72.71
N GLY A 47 47.51 32.23 71.57
CA GLY A 47 46.87 32.07 70.27
C GLY A 47 47.04 33.29 69.35
N ALA A 48 46.42 33.25 68.18
CA ALA A 48 46.39 34.38 67.23
C ALA A 48 45.36 35.47 67.58
N ASP A 49 44.47 35.17 68.51
CA ASP A 49 43.36 36.00 69.01
C ASP A 49 43.73 36.51 70.41
N GLU A 50 43.45 37.78 70.71
CA GLU A 50 43.51 38.32 72.07
C GLU A 50 42.08 38.49 72.58
N TYR A 51 41.80 38.01 73.78
CA TYR A 51 40.47 38.10 74.34
C TYR A 51 40.14 39.54 74.70
N TYR A 52 39.10 40.05 74.06
CA TYR A 52 38.42 41.26 74.46
C TYR A 52 37.03 40.92 75.01
N ASP A 53 36.65 41.60 76.10
CA ASP A 53 35.37 41.37 76.79
C ASP A 53 34.11 41.61 75.91
N ALA A 54 34.28 42.12 74.68
CA ALA A 54 33.21 42.38 73.73
C ALA A 54 33.73 42.55 72.28
N ILE A 55 33.78 41.47 71.49
CA ILE A 55 34.03 41.54 70.04
C ILE A 55 32.72 41.26 69.30
N PRO A 56 32.06 42.26 68.73
CA PRO A 56 30.96 42.04 67.78
C PRO A 56 31.55 41.60 66.44
N ASP A 57 31.02 40.51 65.88
CA ASP A 57 31.31 40.03 64.52
C ASP A 57 30.08 39.29 63.97
N PHE A 58 29.85 39.28 62.66
CA PHE A 58 28.73 38.56 62.07
C PHE A 58 28.90 38.33 60.56
N SER A 59 28.13 37.38 60.01
CA SER A 59 28.03 37.17 58.57
C SER A 59 26.59 37.26 58.07
N LEU A 60 26.42 37.68 56.82
CA LEU A 60 25.14 37.68 56.12
C LEU A 60 25.29 36.94 54.78
N THR A 61 24.58 35.83 54.61
CA THR A 61 24.67 34.98 53.41
C THR A 61 23.31 34.86 52.70
N PRO A 62 23.20 35.16 51.39
CA PRO A 62 21.95 34.96 50.65
C PRO A 62 21.71 33.48 50.33
N GLN A 63 20.44 33.07 50.27
CA GLN A 63 20.08 31.76 49.71
C GLN A 63 20.25 31.73 48.18
N PHE A 64 19.94 32.84 47.50
CA PHE A 64 20.08 33.03 46.06
C PHE A 64 20.61 34.43 45.77
N THR A 65 21.44 34.57 44.75
CA THR A 65 21.99 35.85 44.30
C THR A 65 21.22 36.47 43.14
N GLU A 66 20.32 35.71 42.50
CA GLU A 66 19.52 36.17 41.36
C GLU A 66 18.15 35.46 41.31
N GLY A 67 17.11 36.14 40.81
CA GLY A 67 15.80 35.55 40.55
C GLY A 67 14.93 36.37 39.60
N PHE A 68 14.02 35.71 38.90
CA PHE A 68 13.00 36.35 38.06
C PHE A 68 11.74 36.65 38.86
N ALA A 69 11.08 37.77 38.55
CA ALA A 69 9.81 38.13 39.16
C ALA A 69 8.89 38.86 38.17
N ASP A 70 7.60 38.61 38.29
CA ASP A 70 6.59 39.21 37.44
C ASP A 70 6.38 40.70 37.77
N ARG A 71 5.96 41.49 36.77
CA ARG A 71 5.62 42.91 36.96
C ARG A 71 4.46 43.04 37.94
N GLY A 72 4.59 43.97 38.89
CA GLY A 72 3.59 44.19 39.93
C GLY A 72 3.57 43.13 41.02
N SER A 73 4.51 42.16 40.98
CA SER A 73 4.66 41.15 42.02
C SER A 73 5.73 41.51 43.04
N THR A 74 5.78 40.73 44.12
CA THR A 74 6.78 40.85 45.18
C THR A 74 7.70 39.63 45.14
N ALA A 75 8.97 39.84 44.88
CA ALA A 75 10.01 38.81 44.86
C ALA A 75 10.58 38.58 46.28
N PRO A 76 10.38 37.42 46.92
CA PRO A 76 10.94 37.13 48.22
C PRO A 76 12.38 36.59 48.12
N TYR A 77 13.25 37.07 48.99
CA TYR A 77 14.63 36.60 49.14
C TYR A 77 14.90 36.27 50.61
N THR A 78 15.45 35.09 50.86
CA THR A 78 15.82 34.64 52.20
C THR A 78 17.33 34.74 52.37
N HIS A 79 17.76 35.23 53.54
CA HIS A 79 19.16 35.33 53.92
C HIS A 79 19.36 34.70 55.30
N THR A 80 20.57 34.21 55.54
CA THR A 80 20.99 33.68 56.84
C THR A 80 21.98 34.64 57.47
N LEU A 81 21.63 35.13 58.65
CA LEU A 81 22.46 35.96 59.51
C LEU A 81 23.05 35.07 60.61
N GLU A 82 24.36 35.13 60.79
CA GLU A 82 25.07 34.41 61.87
C GLU A 82 25.82 35.40 62.75
N ASN A 83 25.59 35.36 64.06
CA ASN A 83 26.42 36.10 65.01
C ASN A 83 27.74 35.35 65.25
N LEU A 84 28.84 35.90 64.71
CA LEU A 84 30.21 35.38 64.86
C LEU A 84 30.97 36.07 66.01
N GLY A 85 30.36 37.02 66.70
CA GLY A 85 30.97 37.71 67.83
C GLY A 85 31.06 36.87 69.09
N THR A 86 31.69 37.44 70.12
CA THR A 86 31.83 36.85 71.46
C THR A 86 30.75 37.31 72.45
N ILE A 87 29.79 38.12 72.00
CA ILE A 87 28.66 38.65 72.78
C ILE A 87 27.34 38.55 71.99
N PRO A 88 26.18 38.48 72.67
CA PRO A 88 24.89 38.67 72.00
C PRO A 88 24.82 40.06 71.36
N ASP A 89 24.24 40.14 70.16
CA ASP A 89 24.13 41.40 69.43
C ASP A 89 22.73 41.54 68.80
N SER A 90 22.40 42.75 68.38
CA SER A 90 21.23 43.03 67.56
C SER A 90 21.69 43.59 66.21
N TYR A 91 20.91 43.34 65.17
CA TYR A 91 21.26 43.71 63.80
C TYR A 91 20.14 44.53 63.19
N THR A 92 20.53 45.64 62.58
CA THR A 92 19.63 46.50 61.79
C THR A 92 19.98 46.35 60.32
N PHE A 93 18.98 46.56 59.45
CA PHE A 93 19.13 46.38 58.01
C PHE A 93 18.71 47.65 57.29
N ASP A 94 19.51 48.04 56.31
CA ASP A 94 19.17 49.04 55.32
C ASP A 94 19.27 48.42 53.92
N CYS A 95 18.38 48.81 53.02
CA CYS A 95 18.36 48.27 51.67
C CYS A 95 18.28 49.38 50.65
N ALA A 96 19.12 49.26 49.63
CA ALA A 96 19.15 50.16 48.50
C ALA A 96 18.94 49.35 47.22
N ASN A 97 17.99 49.79 46.39
CA ASN A 97 17.76 49.24 45.07
C ASN A 97 18.19 50.28 44.02
N ASP A 98 19.05 49.87 43.09
CA ASP A 98 19.64 50.76 42.09
C ASP A 98 18.63 51.34 41.07
N LEU A 99 17.52 50.65 40.82
CA LEU A 99 16.41 51.12 39.99
C LEU A 99 15.28 51.79 40.81
N GLY A 100 15.46 51.94 42.12
CA GLY A 100 14.48 52.59 43.00
C GLY A 100 13.22 51.78 43.24
N TRP A 101 13.24 50.47 42.97
CA TRP A 101 12.11 49.58 43.26
C TRP A 101 11.87 49.51 44.78
N PRO A 102 10.60 49.53 45.25
CA PRO A 102 10.34 49.45 46.69
C PRO A 102 10.84 48.12 47.27
N VAL A 103 11.67 48.19 48.30
CA VAL A 103 12.19 47.02 49.02
C VAL A 103 11.66 47.03 50.45
N ALA A 104 11.02 45.95 50.87
CA ALA A 104 10.78 45.71 52.28
C ALA A 104 12.04 45.06 52.87
N CYS A 105 12.82 45.86 53.59
CA CYS A 105 13.99 45.37 54.30
C CYS A 105 13.62 44.35 55.37
N PRO A 106 14.55 43.44 55.70
CA PRO A 106 14.34 42.54 56.81
C PRO A 106 14.10 43.29 58.12
N ALA A 107 13.23 42.74 58.97
CA ALA A 107 13.06 43.25 60.31
C ALA A 107 14.36 43.07 61.11
N GLY A 108 14.65 44.02 62.00
CA GLY A 108 15.82 43.94 62.87
C GLY A 108 15.79 42.68 63.74
N VAL A 109 16.94 42.02 63.88
CA VAL A 109 17.09 40.85 64.74
C VAL A 109 17.60 41.34 66.10
N THR A 110 16.90 41.00 67.18
CA THR A 110 17.26 41.45 68.54
C THR A 110 17.89 40.33 69.35
N ASN A 111 18.98 40.66 70.03
CA ASN A 111 19.65 39.79 71.00
C ASN A 111 19.95 38.37 70.47
N LEU A 112 20.49 38.29 69.25
CA LEU A 112 20.95 37.04 68.67
C LEU A 112 22.17 36.57 69.47
N GLY A 113 22.03 35.43 70.15
CA GLY A 113 23.10 34.86 70.96
C GLY A 113 24.33 34.50 70.14
N ILE A 114 25.43 34.25 70.85
CA ILE A 114 26.73 33.84 70.28
C ILE A 114 26.55 32.56 69.44
N GLY A 115 27.00 32.58 68.18
CA GLY A 115 26.81 31.47 67.23
C GLY A 115 25.35 31.24 66.81
N GLY A 116 24.45 32.16 67.15
CA GLY A 116 23.04 32.08 66.78
C GLY A 116 22.81 32.36 65.30
N LEU A 117 21.87 31.64 64.70
CA LEU A 117 21.44 31.82 63.32
C LEU A 117 20.02 32.43 63.29
N ALA A 118 19.81 33.41 62.41
CA ALA A 118 18.51 33.96 62.11
C ALA A 118 18.24 33.92 60.60
N GLN A 119 17.06 33.44 60.21
CA GLN A 119 16.56 33.62 58.85
C GLN A 119 15.86 34.97 58.75
N ILE A 120 16.27 35.76 57.76
CA ILE A 120 15.72 37.07 57.50
C ILE A 120 15.23 37.13 56.05
N ASN A 121 14.15 37.86 55.82
CA ASN A 121 13.51 37.93 54.51
C ASN A 121 13.53 39.37 53.98
N THR A 122 13.98 39.53 52.75
CA THR A 122 13.86 40.76 51.98
C THR A 122 12.81 40.55 50.89
N GLN A 123 11.98 41.56 50.63
CA GLN A 123 11.00 41.51 49.56
C GLN A 123 11.22 42.68 48.61
N VAL A 124 11.43 42.39 47.33
CA VAL A 124 11.59 43.40 46.27
C VAL A 124 10.28 43.49 45.49
N ASN A 125 9.64 44.66 45.48
CA ASN A 125 8.41 44.90 44.73
C ASN A 125 8.76 45.38 43.32
N VAL A 126 8.49 44.55 42.31
CA VAL A 126 8.72 44.92 40.91
C VAL A 126 7.59 45.85 40.45
N PRO A 127 7.86 47.10 40.02
CA PRO A 127 6.81 47.97 39.53
C PRO A 127 6.06 47.39 38.34
N ALA A 128 4.75 47.64 38.25
CA ALA A 128 3.90 47.08 37.20
C ALA A 128 4.24 47.56 35.77
N GLY A 129 4.91 48.71 35.64
CA GLY A 129 5.29 49.32 34.36
C GLY A 129 6.73 49.06 33.92
N GLU A 130 7.46 48.15 34.59
CA GLU A 130 8.84 47.85 34.23
C GLU A 130 8.96 47.10 32.90
N ASN A 131 10.08 47.34 32.21
CA ASN A 131 10.40 46.62 30.97
C ASN A 131 10.92 45.22 31.28
N ALA A 132 10.59 44.25 30.44
CA ALA A 132 11.13 42.90 30.52
C ALA A 132 12.67 42.91 30.55
N LEU A 133 13.26 41.96 31.29
CA LEU A 133 14.72 41.81 31.46
C LEU A 133 15.44 43.00 32.12
N ASN A 134 14.74 44.09 32.50
CA ASN A 134 15.30 45.04 33.44
C ASN A 134 15.67 44.29 34.71
N ALA A 135 16.88 44.55 35.21
CA ALA A 135 17.40 43.87 36.37
C ALA A 135 17.83 44.89 37.40
N ALA A 136 17.17 44.89 38.55
CA ALA A 136 17.55 45.72 39.67
C ALA A 136 18.52 44.97 40.59
N THR A 137 19.57 45.66 41.01
CA THR A 137 20.48 45.21 42.06
C THR A 137 20.02 45.78 43.39
N THR A 138 19.71 44.90 44.35
CA THR A 138 19.42 45.30 45.73
C THR A 138 20.61 44.98 46.62
N LEU A 139 21.15 46.00 47.26
CA LEU A 139 22.14 45.91 48.32
C LEU A 139 21.40 45.83 49.65
N ILE A 140 21.72 44.83 50.46
CA ILE A 140 21.20 44.67 51.82
C ILE A 140 22.39 44.81 52.76
N THR A 141 22.43 45.94 53.47
CA THR A 141 23.49 46.25 54.43
C THR A 141 22.98 45.94 55.81
N ALA A 142 23.51 44.87 56.41
CA ALA A 142 23.32 44.60 57.82
C ALA A 142 24.35 45.41 58.62
N THR A 143 23.93 45.96 59.76
CA THR A 143 24.80 46.72 60.68
C THR A 143 24.60 46.20 62.09
N SER A 144 25.71 45.88 62.76
CA SER A 144 25.72 45.54 64.18
C SER A 144 25.27 46.75 65.02
N VAL A 145 24.36 46.52 65.97
CA VAL A 145 23.93 47.56 66.92
C VAL A 145 25.01 47.83 67.96
N THR A 146 25.76 46.79 68.36
CA THR A 146 26.83 46.91 69.37
C THR A 146 28.09 47.56 68.80
N SER A 147 28.37 47.41 67.49
CA SER A 147 29.42 48.12 66.76
C SER A 147 28.90 48.65 65.42
N PRO A 148 28.40 49.90 65.38
CA PRO A 148 27.83 50.49 64.17
C PRO A 148 28.79 50.62 62.98
N THR A 149 30.10 50.45 63.20
CA THR A 149 31.10 50.45 62.12
C THR A 149 31.26 49.09 61.44
N LEU A 150 30.71 48.01 62.03
CA LEU A 150 30.74 46.67 61.46
C LEU A 150 29.48 46.44 60.61
N GLN A 151 29.71 46.18 59.32
CA GLN A 151 28.65 45.99 58.33
C GLN A 151 28.96 44.82 57.42
N GLU A 152 27.92 44.11 57.00
CA GLU A 152 27.98 43.09 55.96
C GLU A 152 26.98 43.41 54.86
N ILE A 153 27.37 43.17 53.60
CA ILE A 153 26.56 43.52 52.44
C ILE A 153 26.29 42.27 51.61
N VAL A 154 25.00 42.03 51.36
CA VAL A 154 24.54 41.04 50.39
C VAL A 154 23.96 41.73 49.17
N VAL A 155 24.32 41.20 48.00
CA VAL A 155 23.83 41.66 46.70
C VAL A 155 22.89 40.61 46.13
N ILE A 156 21.67 41.03 45.81
CA ILE A 156 20.70 40.22 45.06
C ILE A 156 20.31 40.94 43.77
N ARG A 157 20.05 40.17 42.71
CA ARG A 157 19.60 40.67 41.42
C ARG A 157 18.18 40.19 41.14
N THR A 158 17.26 41.12 40.95
CA THR A 158 15.86 40.83 40.59
C THR A 158 15.64 41.21 39.13
N ILE A 159 15.38 40.21 38.28
CA ILE A 159 15.11 40.42 36.85
C ILE A 159 13.61 40.39 36.59
N VAL A 160 13.09 41.36 35.84
CA VAL A 160 11.69 41.33 35.40
C VAL A 160 11.48 40.18 34.40
N ALA A 161 10.57 39.27 34.73
CA ALA A 161 10.22 38.14 33.89
C ALA A 161 9.66 38.60 32.53
N PRO A 162 10.18 38.10 31.40
CA PRO A 162 9.56 38.30 30.10
C PRO A 162 8.12 37.79 30.07
N ASN A 163 7.26 38.47 29.31
CA ASN A 163 5.96 37.94 28.92
C ASN A 163 6.10 37.34 27.52
N PRO A 164 6.30 36.02 27.36
CA PRO A 164 6.42 35.42 26.05
C PRO A 164 5.10 35.48 25.30
N GLY A 165 5.21 35.56 23.97
CA GLY A 165 4.07 35.56 23.07
C GLY A 165 4.53 35.17 21.68
N VAL A 166 3.75 34.35 21.00
CA VAL A 166 4.09 33.87 19.65
C VAL A 166 2.83 33.83 18.78
N ALA A 167 3.01 34.17 17.52
CA ALA A 167 2.04 33.90 16.47
C ALA A 167 2.70 33.12 15.34
N PHE A 168 2.01 32.11 14.83
CA PHE A 168 2.50 31.21 13.79
C PHE A 168 1.42 30.95 12.75
N THR A 169 1.67 31.35 11.50
CA THR A 169 0.65 31.36 10.42
C THR A 169 1.29 31.22 9.03
N PRO A 170 0.52 30.90 7.98
CA PRO A 170 -0.84 30.36 7.98
C PRO A 170 -0.82 28.83 8.00
N ASN A 171 -2.02 28.23 8.02
CA ASN A 171 -2.25 26.81 7.74
C ASN A 171 -2.39 26.61 6.23
N TYR A 172 -1.91 25.49 5.69
CA TYR A 172 -2.08 25.14 4.29
C TYR A 172 -2.91 23.86 4.09
N THR A 173 -3.49 23.74 2.89
CA THR A 173 -4.09 22.51 2.40
C THR A 173 -3.72 22.33 0.94
N ASP A 174 -3.27 21.13 0.57
CA ASP A 174 -2.92 20.80 -0.81
C ASP A 174 -3.28 19.35 -1.15
N THR A 175 -3.25 19.00 -2.43
CA THR A 175 -3.50 17.65 -2.90
C THR A 175 -2.49 17.31 -3.99
N LEU A 176 -1.66 16.29 -3.76
CA LEU A 176 -0.52 15.94 -4.61
C LEU A 176 -0.60 14.50 -5.11
N LEU A 177 0.15 14.19 -6.18
CA LEU A 177 0.32 12.79 -6.60
C LEU A 177 1.25 12.04 -5.63
N PRO A 178 1.11 10.71 -5.48
CA PRO A 178 2.08 9.90 -4.75
C PRO A 178 3.52 10.10 -5.27
N GLY A 179 4.45 10.35 -4.35
CA GLY A 179 5.86 10.64 -4.64
C GLY A 179 6.19 12.12 -4.84
N GLU A 180 5.20 13.00 -4.99
CA GLU A 180 5.42 14.45 -5.05
C GLU A 180 5.64 15.06 -3.66
N ALA A 181 6.25 16.24 -3.64
CA ALA A 181 6.46 17.02 -2.44
C ALA A 181 6.12 18.49 -2.67
N VAL A 182 5.62 19.14 -1.62
CA VAL A 182 5.38 20.58 -1.55
C VAL A 182 6.17 21.16 -0.38
N THR A 183 6.56 22.43 -0.48
CA THR A 183 7.19 23.16 0.63
C THR A 183 6.32 24.33 1.02
N PHE A 184 5.76 24.27 2.23
CA PHE A 184 5.01 25.35 2.84
C PHE A 184 5.97 26.31 3.55
N THR A 185 5.65 27.61 3.51
CA THR A 185 6.42 28.65 4.20
C THR A 185 5.52 29.34 5.21
N HIS A 186 5.75 29.08 6.48
CA HIS A 186 5.06 29.74 7.59
C HIS A 186 5.87 30.93 8.07
N ARG A 187 5.17 31.85 8.73
CA ARG A 187 5.73 33.02 9.38
C ARG A 187 5.51 32.91 10.89
N ILE A 188 6.61 32.85 11.63
CA ILE A 188 6.63 32.98 13.08
C ILE A 188 6.90 34.43 13.46
N THR A 189 6.21 34.95 14.48
CA THR A 189 6.39 36.31 14.99
C THR A 189 6.45 36.30 16.51
N ASN A 190 7.46 36.96 17.08
CA ASN A 190 7.54 37.18 18.52
C ASN A 190 6.57 38.29 18.93
N LEU A 191 5.50 37.92 19.63
CA LEU A 191 4.52 38.85 20.22
C LEU A 191 4.84 39.21 21.67
N GLY A 192 5.85 38.57 22.26
CA GLY A 192 6.32 38.86 23.59
C GLY A 192 7.04 40.20 23.67
N ASP A 193 7.35 40.61 24.90
CA ASP A 193 7.95 41.91 25.19
C ASP A 193 9.48 41.87 25.40
N ALA A 194 10.11 40.72 25.19
CA ALA A 194 11.55 40.54 25.17
C ALA A 194 12.01 39.68 23.97
N PRO A 195 13.29 39.76 23.56
CA PRO A 195 13.86 38.80 22.61
C PRO A 195 13.75 37.38 23.15
N ASP A 196 13.18 36.47 22.35
CA ASP A 196 12.93 35.07 22.70
C ASP A 196 13.51 34.17 21.61
N THR A 197 13.80 32.92 21.97
CA THR A 197 14.12 31.85 21.04
C THR A 197 12.96 30.87 21.02
N PHE A 198 12.46 30.55 19.83
CA PHE A 198 11.38 29.58 19.68
C PHE A 198 11.93 28.23 19.23
N LEU A 199 11.56 27.17 19.94
CA LEU A 199 11.83 25.79 19.54
C LEU A 199 10.71 25.34 18.60
N ILE A 200 11.08 24.95 17.37
CA ILE A 200 10.15 24.44 16.37
C ILE A 200 10.22 22.92 16.35
N THR A 201 9.06 22.28 16.51
CA THR A 201 8.90 20.82 16.47
C THR A 201 7.79 20.43 15.51
N ILE A 202 7.86 19.22 14.96
CA ILE A 202 6.89 18.68 14.00
C ILE A 202 6.27 17.39 14.55
N GLN A 203 5.00 17.20 14.26
CA GLN A 203 4.31 15.93 14.41
C GLN A 203 3.53 15.66 13.12
N SER A 204 3.87 14.56 12.43
CA SER A 204 3.22 14.16 11.18
C SER A 204 2.58 12.77 11.35
N ASP A 205 1.32 12.75 11.76
CA ASP A 205 0.50 11.55 11.97
C ASP A 205 -0.36 11.29 10.72
N PRO A 206 -0.56 10.05 10.23
CA PRO A 206 0.08 8.77 10.57
C PRO A 206 1.24 8.38 9.65
N GLY A 207 1.73 9.29 8.80
CA GLY A 207 2.61 8.94 7.69
C GLY A 207 4.05 9.44 7.78
N GLY A 208 4.37 10.38 8.68
CA GLY A 208 5.70 11.01 8.68
C GLY A 208 6.02 11.75 7.37
N TRP A 209 5.03 12.36 6.72
CA TRP A 209 5.21 13.01 5.40
C TRP A 209 5.98 14.33 5.51
N GLY A 210 5.89 14.97 6.67
CA GLY A 210 6.45 16.29 6.94
C GLY A 210 7.87 16.26 7.52
N GLU A 211 8.73 17.16 7.04
CA GLU A 211 10.05 17.49 7.58
C GLU A 211 10.24 19.01 7.68
N ILE A 212 10.87 19.50 8.74
CA ILE A 212 11.31 20.90 8.85
C ILE A 212 12.65 21.08 8.14
N LEU A 213 12.78 22.13 7.33
CA LEU A 213 14.02 22.47 6.64
C LEU A 213 14.77 23.61 7.37
N PRO A 214 16.13 23.60 7.40
CA PRO A 214 17.01 22.60 6.81
C PRO A 214 17.34 21.40 7.72
N VAL A 215 17.15 21.51 9.04
CA VAL A 215 17.40 20.43 10.02
C VAL A 215 16.49 20.56 11.25
N GLU A 216 16.21 19.43 11.89
CA GLU A 216 15.46 19.33 13.15
C GLU A 216 16.36 18.96 14.34
N PRO A 217 16.07 19.47 15.56
CA PRO A 217 15.11 20.53 15.87
C PRO A 217 15.60 21.91 15.39
N LEU A 218 14.68 22.79 15.02
CA LEU A 218 15.00 24.15 14.58
C LEU A 218 14.77 25.16 15.72
N SER A 219 15.76 25.99 16.02
CA SER A 219 15.63 27.08 16.98
C SER A 219 15.67 28.43 16.26
N VAL A 220 14.69 29.29 16.54
CA VAL A 220 14.51 30.57 15.84
C VAL A 220 14.58 31.73 16.84
N PRO A 221 15.73 32.43 16.96
CA PRO A 221 15.84 33.61 17.81
C PRO A 221 15.18 34.82 17.14
N LEU A 222 14.29 35.51 17.86
CA LEU A 222 13.55 36.67 17.38
C LEU A 222 13.54 37.80 18.41
N GLY A 223 13.88 39.00 17.95
CA GLY A 223 13.60 40.23 18.70
C GLY A 223 12.09 40.51 18.81
N VAL A 224 11.73 41.45 19.67
CA VAL A 224 10.34 41.90 19.88
C VAL A 224 9.71 42.36 18.56
N GLY A 225 8.56 41.79 18.19
CA GLY A 225 7.85 42.10 16.95
C GLY A 225 8.54 41.61 15.67
N ALA A 226 9.70 40.95 15.76
CA ALA A 226 10.39 40.40 14.61
C ALA A 226 9.69 39.12 14.12
N SER A 227 9.82 38.86 12.82
CA SER A 227 9.33 37.63 12.21
C SER A 227 10.44 36.90 11.46
N ALA A 228 10.31 35.58 11.36
CA ALA A 228 11.11 34.74 10.48
C ALA A 228 10.23 33.74 9.72
N ASN A 229 10.78 33.18 8.64
CA ASN A 229 10.13 32.14 7.88
C ASN A 229 10.56 30.77 8.39
N VAL A 230 9.62 29.84 8.51
CA VAL A 230 9.84 28.42 8.79
C VAL A 230 9.32 27.64 7.59
N GLN A 231 10.17 26.78 7.02
CA GLN A 231 9.80 25.97 5.85
C GLN A 231 9.56 24.52 6.26
N VAL A 232 8.43 23.99 5.80
CA VAL A 232 7.98 22.62 6.06
C VAL A 232 7.78 21.94 4.73
N ARG A 233 8.54 20.87 4.48
CA ARG A 233 8.39 20.07 3.26
C ARG A 233 7.53 18.86 3.57
N VAL A 234 6.45 18.68 2.83
CA VAL A 234 5.54 17.54 2.96
C VAL A 234 5.64 16.70 1.69
N THR A 235 6.06 15.44 1.83
CA THR A 235 6.23 14.48 0.73
C THR A 235 5.20 13.37 0.84
N VAL A 236 4.36 13.20 -0.19
CA VAL A 236 3.41 12.09 -0.25
C VAL A 236 4.18 10.80 -0.55
N PRO A 237 4.07 9.74 0.29
CA PRO A 237 4.72 8.47 0.00
C PRO A 237 4.26 7.89 -1.32
N ALA A 238 5.18 7.28 -2.07
CA ALA A 238 4.87 6.71 -3.39
C ALA A 238 3.78 5.64 -3.34
N PHE A 239 3.60 4.96 -2.20
CA PHE A 239 2.56 3.95 -2.00
C PHE A 239 1.21 4.53 -1.55
N ALA A 240 1.08 5.83 -1.26
CA ALA A 240 -0.13 6.38 -0.66
C ALA A 240 -1.38 6.14 -1.54
N ALA A 241 -2.39 5.49 -0.97
CA ALA A 241 -3.70 5.31 -1.57
C ALA A 241 -4.42 6.66 -1.79
N ALA A 242 -5.28 6.71 -2.81
CA ALA A 242 -6.06 7.92 -3.10
C ALA A 242 -6.93 8.33 -1.90
N GLY A 243 -6.94 9.64 -1.59
CA GLY A 243 -7.70 10.19 -0.47
C GLY A 243 -7.02 10.05 0.90
N LEU A 244 -5.89 9.36 1.00
CA LEU A 244 -5.09 9.34 2.23
C LEU A 244 -4.60 10.76 2.51
N ALA A 245 -4.94 11.29 3.68
CA ALA A 245 -4.54 12.62 4.12
C ALA A 245 -3.54 12.54 5.27
N ASN A 246 -2.57 13.44 5.27
CA ASN A 246 -1.64 13.65 6.38
C ASN A 246 -1.83 15.07 6.92
N ASN A 247 -1.97 15.15 8.24
CA ASN A 247 -1.95 16.42 8.96
C ASN A 247 -0.58 16.58 9.61
N THR A 248 0.21 17.50 9.05
CA THR A 248 1.50 17.88 9.61
C THR A 248 1.28 19.07 10.54
N ILE A 249 1.44 18.84 11.85
CA ILE A 249 1.29 19.86 12.89
C ILE A 249 2.69 20.37 13.24
N VAL A 250 2.91 21.67 13.13
CA VAL A 250 4.18 22.31 13.48
C VAL A 250 3.95 23.26 14.65
N ARG A 251 4.74 23.06 15.70
CA ARG A 251 4.63 23.78 16.96
C ARG A 251 5.81 24.70 17.16
N ALA A 252 5.53 25.98 17.41
CA ALA A 252 6.50 26.98 17.82
C ALA A 252 6.33 27.25 19.33
N GLU A 253 7.32 26.87 20.13
CA GLU A 253 7.28 26.95 21.60
C GLU A 253 8.32 27.96 22.12
N SER A 254 7.93 28.83 23.06
CA SER A 254 8.84 29.77 23.71
C SER A 254 9.85 29.04 24.60
N THR A 255 11.10 29.51 24.63
CA THR A 255 12.11 28.99 25.56
C THR A 255 12.05 29.60 26.97
N PHE A 256 11.33 30.72 27.14
CA PHE A 256 11.07 31.29 28.47
C PHE A 256 9.93 30.58 29.19
N ASP A 257 8.87 30.20 28.45
CA ASP A 257 7.75 29.44 28.99
C ASP A 257 7.18 28.47 27.95
N THR A 258 7.39 27.18 28.17
CA THR A 258 6.91 26.10 27.31
C THR A 258 5.38 26.02 27.18
N ALA A 259 4.65 26.65 28.11
CA ALA A 259 3.19 26.76 28.03
C ALA A 259 2.74 27.79 26.97
N VAL A 260 3.62 28.70 26.55
CA VAL A 260 3.35 29.66 25.48
C VAL A 260 3.86 29.11 24.15
N PHE A 261 2.91 28.73 23.30
CA PHE A 261 3.18 28.19 21.97
C PHE A 261 2.06 28.58 21.01
N ASP A 262 2.34 28.45 19.70
CA ASP A 262 1.33 28.49 18.65
C ASP A 262 1.54 27.33 17.66
N LEU A 263 0.49 26.95 16.95
CA LEU A 263 0.44 25.79 16.06
C LEU A 263 -0.01 26.19 14.67
N VAL A 264 0.66 25.62 13.67
CA VAL A 264 0.11 25.55 12.30
C VAL A 264 -0.12 24.09 11.93
N THR A 265 -1.13 23.86 11.09
CA THR A 265 -1.46 22.55 10.56
C THR A 265 -1.51 22.60 9.04
N ASP A 266 -0.72 21.75 8.40
CA ASP A 266 -0.74 21.53 6.97
C ASP A 266 -1.41 20.20 6.65
N THR A 267 -2.43 20.24 5.80
CA THR A 267 -3.15 19.04 5.36
C THR A 267 -2.80 18.74 3.90
N VAL A 268 -2.14 17.60 3.64
CA VAL A 268 -1.88 17.14 2.27
C VAL A 268 -2.62 15.83 2.02
N THR A 269 -3.38 15.76 0.93
CA THR A 269 -4.12 14.57 0.51
C THR A 269 -3.53 13.96 -0.75
N ALA A 270 -3.38 12.63 -0.80
CA ALA A 270 -2.91 11.91 -1.97
C ALA A 270 -4.01 11.84 -3.05
N ARG A 271 -3.67 12.15 -4.31
CA ARG A 271 -4.54 11.95 -5.48
C ARG A 271 -4.51 10.49 -5.94
N ALA A 272 -5.54 10.09 -6.67
CA ALA A 272 -5.47 8.87 -7.47
C ALA A 272 -4.37 8.98 -8.52
N THR A 273 -3.64 7.87 -8.72
CA THR A 273 -2.56 7.76 -9.71
C THR A 273 -2.96 6.76 -10.79
N VAL A 274 -2.32 6.80 -11.95
CA VAL A 274 -2.47 5.80 -13.02
C VAL A 274 -1.20 4.95 -13.10
N GLY A 275 -1.28 3.76 -13.68
CA GLY A 275 -0.15 2.88 -13.92
C GLY A 275 -0.33 1.46 -13.39
N THR A 276 0.66 0.60 -13.64
CA THR A 276 0.59 -0.81 -13.27
C THR A 276 0.44 -1.00 -11.76
N ARG A 277 -0.48 -1.89 -11.38
CA ARG A 277 -0.71 -2.35 -10.01
C ARG A 277 -0.13 -3.73 -9.80
N TYR A 278 0.36 -4.01 -8.60
CA TYR A 278 0.99 -5.26 -8.22
C TYR A 278 0.25 -5.87 -7.03
N VAL A 279 -0.09 -7.15 -7.14
CA VAL A 279 -0.79 -7.91 -6.11
C VAL A 279 -0.02 -9.18 -5.80
N ALA A 280 0.22 -9.47 -4.52
CA ALA A 280 0.85 -10.70 -4.07
C ALA A 280 0.24 -11.19 -2.75
N PRO A 281 0.19 -12.51 -2.47
CA PRO A 281 -0.44 -13.01 -1.25
C PRO A 281 0.18 -12.48 0.07
N GLY A 282 1.47 -12.13 0.01
CA GLY A 282 2.23 -11.52 1.11
C GLY A 282 2.19 -9.98 1.15
N GLY A 283 1.41 -9.34 0.28
CA GLY A 283 1.28 -7.88 0.19
C GLY A 283 0.47 -7.25 1.34
N SER A 284 0.19 -5.96 1.22
CA SER A 284 -0.60 -5.18 2.18
C SER A 284 -1.51 -4.17 1.50
N ASP A 285 -2.78 -4.12 1.90
CA ASP A 285 -3.77 -3.17 1.38
C ASP A 285 -3.80 -1.86 2.19
N THR A 286 -3.16 -1.82 3.36
CA THR A 286 -3.19 -0.64 4.24
C THR A 286 -2.49 0.54 3.59
N ASN A 287 -3.26 1.59 3.27
CA ASN A 287 -2.76 2.84 2.69
C ASN A 287 -1.97 2.65 1.38
N ASN A 288 -2.22 1.57 0.65
CA ASN A 288 -1.43 1.16 -0.51
C ASN A 288 -2.18 1.41 -1.82
N ASN A 289 -1.58 2.13 -2.77
CA ASN A 289 -2.10 2.34 -4.12
C ASN A 289 -1.69 1.23 -5.11
N CYS A 290 -0.98 0.21 -4.64
CA CYS A 290 -0.54 -0.98 -5.38
C CYS A 290 0.49 -0.71 -6.49
N THR A 291 1.07 0.49 -6.61
CA THR A 291 1.99 0.82 -7.71
C THR A 291 3.43 0.36 -7.50
N GLN A 292 3.74 -0.17 -6.31
CA GLN A 292 5.10 -0.46 -5.89
C GLN A 292 5.36 -1.97 -5.90
N ILE A 293 6.30 -2.42 -6.74
CA ILE A 293 6.70 -3.85 -6.85
C ILE A 293 7.11 -4.44 -5.50
N ASN A 294 7.87 -3.67 -4.69
CA ASN A 294 8.41 -4.15 -3.42
C ASN A 294 7.40 -4.06 -2.25
N THR A 295 6.27 -3.40 -2.46
CA THR A 295 5.17 -3.31 -1.49
C THR A 295 3.84 -3.50 -2.23
N PRO A 296 3.60 -4.68 -2.80
CA PRO A 296 2.38 -4.96 -3.55
C PRO A 296 1.17 -4.98 -2.62
N CYS A 297 -0.01 -4.82 -3.21
CA CYS A 297 -1.27 -5.04 -2.50
C CYS A 297 -1.48 -6.52 -2.19
N ARG A 298 -2.28 -6.79 -1.17
CA ARG A 298 -2.59 -8.15 -0.74
C ARG A 298 -3.71 -8.76 -1.56
N THR A 299 -4.76 -7.97 -1.83
CA THR A 299 -5.99 -8.43 -2.47
C THR A 299 -6.14 -7.86 -3.87
N ILE A 300 -6.77 -8.63 -4.75
CA ILE A 300 -7.10 -8.24 -6.11
C ILE A 300 -8.20 -7.18 -6.07
N ALA A 301 -9.21 -7.35 -5.20
CA ALA A 301 -10.29 -6.40 -5.01
C ALA A 301 -9.79 -5.00 -4.66
N HIS A 302 -8.81 -4.90 -3.76
CA HIS A 302 -8.21 -3.61 -3.39
C HIS A 302 -7.46 -2.99 -4.57
N ALA A 303 -6.67 -3.78 -5.31
CA ALA A 303 -5.96 -3.28 -6.49
C ALA A 303 -6.91 -2.81 -7.62
N VAL A 304 -8.01 -3.54 -7.84
CA VAL A 304 -9.09 -3.13 -8.75
C VAL A 304 -9.71 -1.81 -8.29
N GLY A 305 -9.97 -1.66 -6.99
CA GLY A 305 -10.50 -0.41 -6.42
C GLY A 305 -9.54 0.79 -6.50
N GLN A 306 -8.23 0.54 -6.66
CA GLN A 306 -7.22 1.58 -6.89
C GLN A 306 -6.95 1.83 -8.38
N ALA A 307 -7.40 0.97 -9.29
CA ALA A 307 -7.08 1.05 -10.70
C ALA A 307 -7.91 2.14 -11.40
N SER A 308 -7.30 2.79 -12.38
CA SER A 308 -7.95 3.73 -13.31
C SER A 308 -8.10 3.10 -14.70
N PHE A 309 -8.86 3.77 -15.58
CA PHE A 309 -8.99 3.37 -16.98
C PHE A 309 -7.65 2.97 -17.62
N ASN A 310 -7.62 1.78 -18.18
CA ASN A 310 -6.52 1.14 -18.90
C ASN A 310 -5.30 0.79 -18.03
N ASP A 311 -5.44 0.79 -16.71
CA ASP A 311 -4.39 0.27 -15.82
C ASP A 311 -4.25 -1.25 -15.98
N ALA A 312 -3.01 -1.71 -15.89
CA ALA A 312 -2.69 -3.13 -15.76
C ALA A 312 -2.61 -3.52 -14.27
N ILE A 313 -3.09 -4.71 -13.94
CA ILE A 313 -2.99 -5.32 -12.61
C ILE A 313 -2.24 -6.63 -12.76
N TYR A 314 -1.01 -6.66 -12.26
CA TYR A 314 -0.18 -7.86 -12.25
C TYR A 314 -0.39 -8.61 -10.94
N ILE A 315 -0.80 -9.87 -11.07
CA ILE A 315 -1.17 -10.73 -9.95
C ILE A 315 -0.14 -11.84 -9.85
N ALA A 316 0.54 -11.92 -8.71
CA ALA A 316 1.54 -12.93 -8.46
C ALA A 316 0.90 -14.33 -8.32
N ASN A 317 1.74 -15.34 -8.41
CA ASN A 317 1.37 -16.72 -8.12
C ASN A 317 0.96 -16.87 -6.65
N GLY A 318 -0.14 -17.59 -6.44
CA GLY A 318 -0.74 -17.76 -5.13
C GLY A 318 -2.22 -18.10 -5.16
N LEU A 319 -2.75 -18.35 -3.96
CA LEU A 319 -4.17 -18.55 -3.71
C LEU A 319 -4.77 -17.24 -3.18
N TYR A 320 -5.81 -16.76 -3.85
CA TYR A 320 -6.58 -15.56 -3.51
C TYR A 320 -8.00 -15.97 -3.16
N GLN A 321 -8.39 -15.79 -1.90
CA GLN A 321 -9.73 -16.13 -1.42
C GLN A 321 -10.60 -14.87 -1.47
N GLU A 322 -11.17 -14.61 -2.65
CA GLU A 322 -11.89 -13.39 -2.97
C GLU A 322 -13.12 -13.70 -3.83
N TRP A 323 -14.17 -12.90 -3.66
CA TRP A 323 -15.41 -12.96 -4.42
C TRP A 323 -16.02 -11.56 -4.50
N ASP A 324 -17.01 -11.39 -5.39
CA ASP A 324 -17.69 -10.12 -5.65
C ASP A 324 -16.73 -8.95 -5.99
N ILE A 325 -15.74 -9.23 -6.85
CA ILE A 325 -14.82 -8.21 -7.36
C ILE A 325 -15.51 -7.46 -8.51
N ASP A 326 -15.81 -6.18 -8.28
CA ASP A 326 -16.52 -5.34 -9.25
C ASP A 326 -15.57 -4.68 -10.26
N ILE A 327 -15.75 -5.00 -11.54
CA ILE A 327 -15.01 -4.46 -12.67
C ILE A 327 -15.88 -3.41 -13.36
N ASN A 328 -15.71 -2.16 -12.94
CA ASN A 328 -16.51 -1.02 -13.39
C ASN A 328 -15.84 -0.20 -14.51
N ASP A 329 -14.63 -0.57 -14.91
CA ASP A 329 -13.83 0.16 -15.90
C ASP A 329 -13.05 -0.81 -16.80
N THR A 330 -12.47 -0.31 -17.88
CA THR A 330 -11.56 -1.09 -18.73
C THR A 330 -10.20 -1.20 -18.06
N ILE A 331 -9.92 -2.35 -17.45
CA ILE A 331 -8.65 -2.67 -16.78
C ILE A 331 -8.12 -4.03 -17.22
N HIS A 332 -6.82 -4.26 -17.05
CA HIS A 332 -6.14 -5.44 -17.59
C HIS A 332 -5.54 -6.29 -16.48
N LEU A 333 -6.23 -7.36 -16.09
CA LEU A 333 -5.76 -8.32 -15.08
C LEU A 333 -4.89 -9.38 -15.76
N SER A 334 -3.63 -9.46 -15.33
CA SER A 334 -2.65 -10.41 -15.84
C SER A 334 -2.00 -11.15 -14.69
N ALA A 335 -2.20 -12.45 -14.63
CA ALA A 335 -1.82 -13.29 -13.50
C ALA A 335 -0.65 -14.23 -13.82
N GLY A 336 -0.31 -15.09 -12.87
CA GLY A 336 0.80 -16.04 -12.97
C GLY A 336 2.17 -15.40 -12.81
N TRP A 337 2.29 -14.15 -12.36
CA TRP A 337 3.60 -13.52 -12.18
C TRP A 337 4.37 -14.17 -11.03
N PHE A 338 5.68 -14.36 -11.16
CA PHE A 338 6.50 -14.57 -9.96
C PHE A 338 6.50 -13.31 -9.07
N ASN A 339 6.79 -13.44 -7.78
CA ASN A 339 6.76 -12.32 -6.82
C ASN A 339 7.65 -11.11 -7.18
N ASN A 340 8.59 -11.27 -8.11
CA ASN A 340 9.44 -10.18 -8.62
C ASN A 340 8.86 -9.48 -9.88
N PHE A 341 7.72 -9.97 -10.40
CA PHE A 341 7.00 -9.46 -11.57
C PHE A 341 7.85 -9.34 -12.85
N SER A 342 8.82 -10.24 -13.04
CA SER A 342 9.66 -10.25 -14.25
C SER A 342 9.25 -11.28 -15.31
N GLU A 343 8.53 -12.32 -14.89
CA GLU A 343 8.17 -13.47 -15.73
C GLU A 343 6.85 -14.07 -15.23
N GLN A 344 6.11 -14.70 -16.15
CA GLN A 344 4.85 -15.40 -15.87
C GLN A 344 5.05 -16.92 -15.91
N ALA A 345 4.43 -17.60 -14.96
CA ALA A 345 4.24 -19.04 -14.90
C ALA A 345 2.91 -19.45 -15.55
N SER A 346 2.56 -20.73 -15.43
CA SER A 346 1.28 -21.32 -15.90
C SER A 346 0.04 -20.71 -15.20
N PRO A 347 -1.14 -20.68 -15.85
CA PRO A 347 -2.40 -20.16 -15.27
C PRO A 347 -2.85 -20.88 -14.00
N GLU A 348 -2.42 -22.11 -13.77
CA GLU A 348 -2.72 -22.89 -12.56
C GLU A 348 -2.03 -22.34 -11.30
N THR A 349 -1.02 -21.48 -11.46
CA THR A 349 -0.23 -20.96 -10.34
C THR A 349 -0.87 -19.77 -9.63
N THR A 350 -1.86 -19.13 -10.26
CA THR A 350 -2.68 -18.07 -9.63
C THR A 350 -4.14 -18.52 -9.60
N VAL A 351 -4.60 -18.90 -8.41
CA VAL A 351 -5.95 -19.40 -8.18
C VAL A 351 -6.76 -18.36 -7.42
N ILE A 352 -7.89 -17.94 -7.99
CA ILE A 352 -8.89 -17.10 -7.35
C ILE A 352 -10.07 -17.99 -6.96
N ASP A 353 -10.23 -18.20 -5.65
CA ASP A 353 -11.17 -19.14 -5.06
C ASP A 353 -12.27 -18.38 -4.29
N ALA A 354 -13.50 -18.41 -4.81
CA ALA A 354 -14.65 -17.79 -4.14
C ALA A 354 -15.16 -18.63 -2.94
N GLN A 355 -14.63 -19.84 -2.73
CA GLN A 355 -14.94 -20.76 -1.64
C GLN A 355 -16.44 -21.10 -1.49
N GLY A 356 -17.19 -20.99 -2.59
CA GLY A 356 -18.64 -21.22 -2.61
C GLY A 356 -19.49 -20.08 -2.06
N ASN A 357 -18.93 -18.89 -1.81
CA ASN A 357 -19.66 -17.75 -1.23
C ASN A 357 -20.58 -17.05 -2.23
N ASN A 358 -20.06 -16.69 -3.40
CA ASN A 358 -20.77 -16.04 -4.49
C ASN A 358 -19.95 -16.16 -5.78
N ARG A 359 -20.21 -15.32 -6.79
CA ARG A 359 -19.35 -15.19 -7.97
C ARG A 359 -18.05 -14.46 -7.69
N ILE A 360 -17.07 -14.64 -8.58
CA ILE A 360 -15.74 -14.04 -8.43
C ILE A 360 -15.74 -12.61 -8.97
N PHE A 361 -16.19 -12.40 -10.22
CA PHE A 361 -16.18 -11.09 -10.87
C PHE A 361 -17.59 -10.64 -11.29
N ASN A 362 -17.90 -9.36 -11.05
CA ASN A 362 -19.04 -8.66 -11.63
C ASN A 362 -18.52 -7.64 -12.65
N ILE A 363 -18.81 -7.79 -13.94
CA ILE A 363 -18.40 -6.84 -14.97
C ILE A 363 -19.57 -5.91 -15.28
N ALA A 364 -19.34 -4.60 -15.13
CA ALA A 364 -20.36 -3.59 -15.37
C ALA A 364 -20.85 -3.58 -16.83
N PRO A 365 -22.12 -3.20 -17.07
CA PRO A 365 -22.65 -3.08 -18.42
C PRO A 365 -22.05 -1.87 -19.16
N GLY A 366 -21.98 -1.97 -20.49
CA GLY A 366 -21.63 -0.87 -21.39
C GLY A 366 -20.55 -1.23 -22.41
N SER A 367 -20.71 -0.75 -23.65
CA SER A 367 -19.78 -1.01 -24.76
C SER A 367 -18.39 -0.39 -24.61
N ALA A 368 -18.21 0.47 -23.60
CA ALA A 368 -16.93 1.02 -23.20
C ALA A 368 -16.19 0.15 -22.16
N ILE A 369 -16.84 -0.87 -21.59
CA ILE A 369 -16.25 -1.77 -20.59
C ILE A 369 -15.60 -2.95 -21.32
N ARG A 370 -14.26 -2.93 -21.41
CA ARG A 370 -13.46 -3.88 -22.19
C ARG A 370 -12.33 -4.52 -21.37
N PRO A 371 -12.60 -5.06 -20.18
CA PRO A 371 -11.55 -5.61 -19.34
C PRO A 371 -10.93 -6.85 -19.98
N THR A 372 -9.64 -7.08 -19.70
CA THR A 372 -8.95 -8.31 -20.11
C THR A 372 -8.51 -9.10 -18.91
N PHE A 373 -8.66 -10.41 -18.97
CA PHE A 373 -8.23 -11.35 -17.96
C PHE A 373 -7.28 -12.34 -18.61
N ALA A 374 -6.10 -12.50 -18.02
CA ALA A 374 -5.11 -13.41 -18.52
C ALA A 374 -4.46 -14.27 -17.44
N ASN A 375 -4.23 -15.54 -17.77
CA ASN A 375 -3.32 -16.44 -17.07
C ASN A 375 -3.70 -16.74 -15.61
N MET A 376 -4.97 -17.08 -15.34
CA MET A 376 -5.48 -17.36 -14.00
C MET A 376 -6.48 -18.51 -13.98
N THR A 377 -6.70 -19.08 -12.80
CA THR A 377 -7.74 -20.08 -12.56
C THR A 377 -8.79 -19.53 -11.60
N LEU A 378 -10.07 -19.61 -12.00
CA LEU A 378 -11.25 -19.15 -11.29
C LEU A 378 -12.05 -20.34 -10.79
N VAL A 379 -12.14 -20.51 -9.47
CA VAL A 379 -12.71 -21.72 -8.87
C VAL A 379 -13.76 -21.47 -7.81
N ASN A 380 -14.66 -22.45 -7.67
CA ASN A 380 -15.66 -22.55 -6.62
C ASN A 380 -16.55 -21.29 -6.48
N GLY A 381 -16.78 -20.57 -7.56
CA GLY A 381 -17.82 -19.56 -7.62
C GLY A 381 -19.20 -20.19 -7.49
N ASN A 382 -20.08 -19.60 -6.67
CA ASN A 382 -21.42 -20.15 -6.40
C ASN A 382 -22.48 -19.05 -6.33
N ALA A 383 -22.94 -18.61 -7.50
CA ALA A 383 -23.90 -17.53 -7.62
C ALA A 383 -25.35 -18.04 -7.52
N ALA A 384 -26.20 -17.31 -6.82
CA ALA A 384 -27.61 -17.68 -6.67
C ALA A 384 -28.41 -17.63 -7.99
N VAL A 385 -27.97 -16.83 -8.97
CA VAL A 385 -28.72 -16.61 -10.22
C VAL A 385 -27.83 -16.77 -11.44
N ARG A 386 -26.96 -15.80 -11.74
CA ARG A 386 -26.18 -15.75 -12.98
C ARG A 386 -24.70 -15.79 -12.70
N GLY A 387 -23.96 -16.45 -13.60
CA GLY A 387 -22.50 -16.39 -13.69
C GLY A 387 -21.85 -16.92 -12.43
N GLY A 388 -21.61 -18.22 -12.35
CA GLY A 388 -21.02 -18.81 -11.15
C GLY A 388 -19.65 -18.24 -10.83
N ALA A 389 -18.80 -18.00 -11.84
CA ALA A 389 -17.54 -17.28 -11.70
C ALA A 389 -17.66 -15.80 -12.11
N VAL A 390 -18.29 -15.53 -13.25
CA VAL A 390 -18.32 -14.19 -13.87
C VAL A 390 -19.71 -13.85 -14.36
N ASP A 391 -20.22 -12.69 -13.94
CA ASP A 391 -21.43 -12.08 -14.50
C ASP A 391 -21.02 -10.89 -15.38
N VAL A 392 -21.30 -10.97 -16.69
CA VAL A 392 -20.97 -9.93 -17.66
C VAL A 392 -22.21 -9.10 -17.94
N GLY A 393 -22.14 -7.81 -17.60
CA GLY A 393 -23.19 -6.86 -17.88
C GLY A 393 -23.46 -6.67 -19.38
N ASP A 394 -24.67 -6.22 -19.70
CA ASP A 394 -25.12 -5.97 -21.07
C ASP A 394 -24.13 -5.08 -21.84
N ALA A 395 -23.91 -5.40 -23.12
CA ALA A 395 -23.01 -4.71 -24.04
C ALA A 395 -21.51 -4.65 -23.66
N ALA A 396 -21.10 -5.18 -22.50
CA ALA A 396 -19.70 -5.27 -22.11
C ALA A 396 -18.92 -6.23 -23.01
N GLN A 397 -17.60 -6.04 -23.11
CA GLN A 397 -16.77 -6.73 -24.11
C GLN A 397 -15.50 -7.30 -23.48
N PRO A 398 -15.61 -8.25 -22.53
CA PRO A 398 -14.45 -8.82 -21.86
C PRO A 398 -13.69 -9.80 -22.77
N SER A 399 -12.38 -9.88 -22.55
CA SER A 399 -11.53 -10.91 -23.16
C SER A 399 -10.87 -11.77 -22.08
N PHE A 400 -10.95 -13.09 -22.25
CA PHE A 400 -10.34 -14.09 -21.39
C PHE A 400 -9.32 -14.88 -22.20
N THR A 401 -8.04 -14.76 -21.84
CA THR A 401 -6.94 -15.47 -22.52
C THR A 401 -6.21 -16.36 -21.51
N LYS A 402 -6.17 -17.68 -21.71
CA LYS A 402 -5.55 -18.60 -20.73
C LYS A 402 -6.19 -18.47 -19.35
N VAL A 403 -7.52 -18.50 -19.32
CA VAL A 403 -8.31 -18.45 -18.07
C VAL A 403 -9.06 -19.76 -17.90
N ASN A 404 -8.86 -20.38 -16.75
CA ASN A 404 -9.45 -21.66 -16.40
C ASN A 404 -10.61 -21.45 -15.44
N PHE A 405 -11.76 -22.06 -15.70
CA PHE A 405 -13.00 -21.94 -14.93
C PHE A 405 -13.39 -23.32 -14.42
N HIS A 406 -13.12 -23.59 -13.15
CA HIS A 406 -13.34 -24.93 -12.57
C HIS A 406 -14.36 -24.93 -11.45
N SER A 407 -15.29 -25.89 -11.49
CA SER A 407 -16.24 -26.15 -10.39
C SER A 407 -17.08 -24.94 -10.00
N ASN A 408 -17.43 -24.08 -10.95
CA ASN A 408 -18.30 -22.94 -10.70
C ASN A 408 -19.78 -23.33 -10.86
N ASN A 409 -20.65 -22.75 -10.05
CA ASN A 409 -22.06 -23.07 -9.98
C ASN A 409 -22.92 -21.80 -10.05
N ALA A 410 -23.97 -21.85 -10.88
CA ALA A 410 -24.99 -20.83 -10.94
C ALA A 410 -26.39 -21.43 -10.69
N GLY A 411 -27.19 -20.79 -9.85
CA GLY A 411 -28.56 -21.23 -9.56
C GLY A 411 -29.55 -21.05 -10.72
N SER A 412 -29.22 -20.24 -11.74
CA SER A 412 -29.98 -20.13 -12.99
C SER A 412 -29.11 -20.48 -14.19
N SER A 413 -28.33 -19.54 -14.72
CA SER A 413 -27.72 -19.63 -16.06
C SER A 413 -26.25 -19.24 -16.04
N GLY A 414 -25.45 -19.90 -16.88
CA GLY A 414 -24.02 -19.63 -17.01
C GLY A 414 -23.24 -20.12 -15.79
N GLY A 415 -23.02 -21.43 -15.69
CA GLY A 415 -22.40 -22.03 -14.51
C GLY A 415 -21.01 -21.49 -14.22
N ALA A 416 -20.25 -21.09 -15.24
CA ALA A 416 -19.06 -20.24 -15.10
C ALA A 416 -19.37 -18.79 -15.49
N ILE A 417 -19.78 -18.56 -16.73
CA ILE A 417 -19.96 -17.22 -17.30
C ILE A 417 -21.40 -17.03 -17.72
N TYR A 418 -22.02 -15.95 -17.23
CA TYR A 418 -23.23 -15.39 -17.83
C TYR A 418 -22.85 -14.16 -18.64
N ALA A 419 -23.16 -14.16 -19.93
CA ALA A 419 -22.93 -13.06 -20.85
C ALA A 419 -24.24 -12.33 -21.15
N GLY A 420 -24.35 -11.08 -20.68
CA GLY A 420 -25.52 -10.23 -20.82
C GLY A 420 -25.84 -9.83 -22.25
N SER A 421 -26.98 -9.18 -22.43
CA SER A 421 -27.54 -8.86 -23.75
C SER A 421 -26.60 -7.99 -24.57
N GLY A 422 -26.29 -8.41 -25.80
CA GLY A 422 -25.43 -7.66 -26.72
C GLY A 422 -23.96 -7.55 -26.29
N SER A 423 -23.54 -8.32 -25.27
CA SER A 423 -22.12 -8.43 -24.89
C SER A 423 -21.30 -9.08 -26.01
N LEU A 424 -20.01 -8.74 -26.10
CA LEU A 424 -19.06 -9.36 -27.02
C LEU A 424 -17.96 -10.06 -26.21
N VAL A 425 -18.12 -11.36 -25.99
CA VAL A 425 -17.19 -12.14 -25.16
C VAL A 425 -16.19 -12.86 -26.05
N HIS A 426 -14.91 -12.67 -25.77
CA HIS A 426 -13.81 -13.34 -26.46
C HIS A 426 -13.06 -14.26 -25.50
N ILE A 427 -12.97 -15.54 -25.84
CA ILE A 427 -12.29 -16.56 -25.03
C ILE A 427 -11.27 -17.26 -25.91
N VAL A 428 -10.03 -17.31 -25.44
CA VAL A 428 -8.91 -17.93 -26.15
C VAL A 428 -8.10 -18.76 -25.16
N LYS A 429 -7.79 -20.01 -25.49
CA LYS A 429 -6.94 -20.89 -24.67
C LYS A 429 -7.49 -21.13 -23.25
N GLY A 430 -8.81 -21.20 -23.10
CA GLY A 430 -9.45 -21.41 -21.80
C GLY A 430 -9.75 -22.88 -21.50
N GLU A 431 -10.08 -23.14 -20.24
CA GLU A 431 -10.60 -24.43 -19.79
C GLU A 431 -11.88 -24.23 -18.97
N PHE A 432 -12.93 -24.98 -19.27
CA PHE A 432 -14.19 -24.98 -18.52
C PHE A 432 -14.47 -26.39 -18.05
N ILE A 433 -14.19 -26.64 -16.76
CA ILE A 433 -14.27 -27.99 -16.20
C ILE A 433 -15.29 -28.04 -15.06
N SER A 434 -16.24 -28.96 -15.17
CA SER A 434 -17.22 -29.24 -14.10
C SER A 434 -18.04 -28.02 -13.63
N ASN A 435 -18.31 -27.07 -14.54
CA ASN A 435 -19.20 -25.95 -14.22
C ASN A 435 -20.67 -26.38 -14.36
N THR A 436 -21.53 -25.82 -13.52
CA THR A 436 -22.91 -26.28 -13.36
C THR A 436 -23.93 -25.14 -13.35
N ALA A 437 -24.96 -25.27 -14.17
CA ALA A 437 -26.17 -24.44 -14.17
C ALA A 437 -27.42 -25.36 -14.19
N ALA A 438 -27.53 -26.28 -13.23
CA ALA A 438 -28.45 -27.41 -13.30
C ALA A 438 -29.94 -27.04 -13.43
N ALA A 439 -30.33 -25.83 -13.02
CA ALA A 439 -31.73 -25.39 -13.06
C ALA A 439 -32.13 -24.76 -14.42
N GLN A 440 -31.20 -24.13 -15.14
CA GLN A 440 -31.44 -23.53 -16.46
C GLN A 440 -30.26 -23.84 -17.40
N ASP A 441 -29.74 -22.86 -18.12
CA ASP A 441 -29.02 -23.11 -19.36
C ASP A 441 -27.56 -22.66 -19.30
N GLY A 442 -26.71 -23.31 -20.08
CA GLY A 442 -25.28 -23.01 -20.21
C GLY A 442 -24.48 -23.48 -19.01
N GLY A 443 -24.06 -24.74 -19.01
CA GLY A 443 -23.34 -25.32 -17.87
C GLY A 443 -21.99 -24.65 -17.62
N ALA A 444 -21.29 -24.27 -18.69
CA ALA A 444 -20.16 -23.37 -18.63
C ALA A 444 -20.59 -21.94 -18.96
N ILE A 445 -21.13 -21.70 -20.16
CA ILE A 445 -21.39 -20.36 -20.68
C ILE A 445 -22.86 -20.24 -21.10
N TYR A 446 -23.50 -19.17 -20.66
CA TYR A 446 -24.75 -18.70 -21.22
C TYR A 446 -24.50 -17.36 -21.92
N ALA A 447 -24.89 -17.23 -23.19
CA ALA A 447 -24.82 -15.95 -23.91
C ALA A 447 -26.20 -15.45 -24.35
N ALA A 448 -26.55 -14.25 -23.89
CA ALA A 448 -27.79 -13.54 -24.23
C ALA A 448 -27.60 -12.66 -25.46
N ASP A 449 -28.14 -13.05 -26.62
CA ASP A 449 -28.30 -12.21 -27.83
C ASP A 449 -27.07 -11.33 -28.19
N GLY A 450 -25.88 -11.86 -27.92
CA GLY A 450 -24.58 -11.19 -28.06
C GLY A 450 -23.66 -11.98 -28.99
N ALA A 451 -22.41 -11.52 -29.13
CA ALA A 451 -21.41 -12.28 -29.86
C ALA A 451 -20.52 -13.07 -28.91
N LEU A 452 -20.31 -14.35 -29.22
CA LEU A 452 -19.37 -15.20 -28.50
C LEU A 452 -18.31 -15.71 -29.47
N THR A 453 -17.04 -15.43 -29.20
CA THR A 453 -15.91 -16.04 -29.91
C THR A 453 -15.16 -16.94 -28.94
N VAL A 454 -15.04 -18.22 -29.27
CA VAL A 454 -14.29 -19.19 -28.46
C VAL A 454 -13.28 -19.92 -29.32
N GLN A 455 -12.02 -19.85 -28.93
CA GLN A 455 -10.92 -20.44 -29.69
C GLN A 455 -9.99 -21.24 -28.79
N GLN A 456 -9.51 -22.37 -29.29
CA GLN A 456 -8.51 -23.19 -28.59
C GLN A 456 -8.93 -23.47 -27.14
N THR A 457 -10.20 -23.81 -26.88
CA THR A 457 -10.74 -23.92 -25.53
C THR A 457 -11.33 -25.31 -25.29
N GLN A 458 -11.18 -25.82 -24.06
CA GLN A 458 -11.77 -27.10 -23.65
C GLN A 458 -13.00 -26.90 -22.78
N PHE A 459 -14.06 -27.65 -23.06
CA PHE A 459 -15.27 -27.76 -22.25
C PHE A 459 -15.44 -29.21 -21.82
N PHE A 460 -15.17 -29.48 -20.54
CA PHE A 460 -15.16 -30.82 -19.98
C PHE A 460 -16.16 -30.94 -18.82
N THR A 461 -16.99 -31.98 -18.85
CA THR A 461 -17.91 -32.35 -17.74
C THR A 461 -18.83 -31.23 -17.22
N ASN A 462 -19.18 -30.25 -18.05
CA ASN A 462 -20.10 -29.18 -17.66
C ASN A 462 -21.55 -29.69 -17.71
N THR A 463 -22.41 -29.16 -16.83
CA THR A 463 -23.80 -29.64 -16.67
C THR A 463 -24.82 -28.52 -16.64
N ALA A 464 -25.89 -28.65 -17.43
CA ALA A 464 -27.04 -27.74 -17.42
C ALA A 464 -28.35 -28.42 -17.85
N ARG A 465 -29.45 -27.67 -17.89
CA ARG A 465 -30.69 -28.09 -18.53
C ARG A 465 -30.57 -28.06 -20.06
N HIS A 466 -30.13 -26.98 -20.67
CA HIS A 466 -29.83 -26.93 -22.10
C HIS A 466 -28.42 -26.38 -22.33
N GLY A 467 -27.71 -26.90 -23.32
CA GLY A 467 -26.32 -26.51 -23.57
C GLY A 467 -25.43 -26.94 -22.42
N GLY A 468 -25.12 -28.23 -22.34
CA GLY A 468 -24.33 -28.80 -21.23
C GLY A 468 -23.01 -28.04 -21.04
N ALA A 469 -22.36 -27.62 -22.13
CA ALA A 469 -21.30 -26.62 -22.10
C ALA A 469 -21.84 -25.21 -22.35
N ILE A 470 -22.36 -24.95 -23.56
CA ILE A 470 -22.72 -23.59 -23.99
C ILE A 470 -24.18 -23.52 -24.40
N TYR A 471 -24.88 -22.51 -23.90
CA TYR A 471 -26.20 -22.13 -24.38
C TYR A 471 -26.17 -20.73 -25.01
N LEU A 472 -26.79 -20.60 -26.18
CA LEU A 472 -26.88 -19.36 -26.94
C LEU A 472 -28.36 -19.04 -27.20
N SER A 473 -28.87 -17.93 -26.64
CA SER A 473 -30.27 -17.51 -26.88
C SER A 473 -30.49 -16.86 -28.24
N GLY A 474 -29.41 -16.36 -28.86
CA GLY A 474 -29.42 -15.59 -30.09
C GLY A 474 -28.05 -14.93 -30.32
N GLY A 475 -27.94 -14.08 -31.35
CA GLY A 475 -26.70 -13.40 -31.72
C GLY A 475 -25.83 -14.21 -32.69
N GLN A 476 -24.51 -14.05 -32.61
CA GLN A 476 -23.55 -14.73 -33.50
C GLN A 476 -22.45 -15.40 -32.69
N THR A 477 -22.19 -16.67 -32.98
CA THR A 477 -21.11 -17.40 -32.32
C THR A 477 -20.15 -18.00 -33.32
N VAL A 478 -18.86 -17.78 -33.07
CA VAL A 478 -17.75 -18.41 -33.78
C VAL A 478 -16.98 -19.26 -32.79
N ALA A 479 -16.93 -20.56 -33.02
CA ALA A 479 -16.16 -21.50 -32.23
C ALA A 479 -15.18 -22.25 -33.11
N SER A 480 -13.88 -22.12 -32.83
CA SER A 480 -12.81 -22.80 -33.57
C SER A 480 -11.77 -23.50 -32.71
N ASN A 481 -11.27 -24.65 -33.15
CA ASN A 481 -10.23 -25.42 -32.43
C ASN A 481 -10.64 -25.75 -30.98
N ASN A 482 -11.90 -26.09 -30.74
CA ASN A 482 -12.37 -26.40 -29.39
C ASN A 482 -12.69 -27.88 -29.21
N LEU A 483 -12.50 -28.35 -27.98
CA LEU A 483 -12.91 -29.65 -27.52
C LEU A 483 -14.15 -29.51 -26.62
N PHE A 484 -15.23 -30.22 -26.97
CA PHE A 484 -16.40 -30.39 -26.13
C PHE A 484 -16.52 -31.86 -25.75
N ALA A 485 -16.20 -32.20 -24.50
CA ALA A 485 -16.21 -33.58 -24.04
C ALA A 485 -16.99 -33.77 -22.73
N TYR A 486 -17.72 -34.88 -22.65
CA TYR A 486 -18.43 -35.31 -21.43
C TYR A 486 -19.44 -34.31 -20.85
N ASN A 487 -19.89 -33.33 -21.64
CA ASN A 487 -20.86 -32.35 -21.17
C ASN A 487 -22.26 -32.96 -21.13
N GLN A 488 -23.07 -32.51 -20.18
CA GLN A 488 -24.36 -33.12 -19.84
C GLN A 488 -25.48 -32.09 -19.86
N ALA A 489 -26.51 -32.36 -20.67
CA ALA A 489 -27.75 -31.58 -20.71
C ALA A 489 -28.94 -32.41 -20.26
N GLY A 490 -29.72 -31.91 -19.30
CA GLY A 490 -31.02 -32.50 -18.91
C GLY A 490 -32.13 -32.34 -19.97
N GLY A 491 -31.88 -31.52 -20.99
CA GLY A 491 -32.73 -31.19 -22.12
C GLY A 491 -31.92 -31.29 -23.41
N ASN A 492 -31.82 -30.21 -24.19
CA ASN A 492 -31.18 -30.24 -25.52
C ASN A 492 -29.72 -29.78 -25.50
N GLY A 493 -28.92 -30.27 -26.45
CA GLY A 493 -27.56 -29.80 -26.69
C GLY A 493 -26.60 -30.25 -25.60
N GLY A 494 -26.11 -31.49 -25.66
CA GLY A 494 -25.17 -32.00 -24.66
C GLY A 494 -23.88 -31.19 -24.64
N GLY A 495 -23.34 -30.86 -25.81
CA GLY A 495 -22.30 -29.83 -25.95
C GLY A 495 -22.90 -28.42 -26.03
N ILE A 496 -23.49 -28.08 -27.17
CA ILE A 496 -24.05 -26.75 -27.46
C ILE A 496 -25.55 -26.84 -27.73
N SER A 497 -26.32 -25.91 -27.17
CA SER A 497 -27.70 -25.61 -27.59
C SER A 497 -27.78 -24.17 -28.09
N SER A 498 -28.15 -23.98 -29.35
CA SER A 498 -28.11 -22.67 -29.99
C SER A 498 -29.42 -22.28 -30.67
N ALA A 499 -29.86 -21.06 -30.39
CA ALA A 499 -30.76 -20.27 -31.23
C ALA A 499 -30.04 -19.12 -31.96
N ALA A 500 -28.72 -19.04 -31.84
CA ALA A 500 -27.85 -18.07 -32.49
C ALA A 500 -27.34 -18.55 -33.85
N ASP A 501 -26.87 -17.62 -34.68
CA ASP A 501 -26.09 -17.96 -35.87
C ASP A 501 -24.77 -18.61 -35.44
N LEU A 502 -24.45 -19.76 -36.05
CA LEU A 502 -23.33 -20.60 -35.64
C LEU A 502 -22.31 -20.75 -36.77
N THR A 503 -21.05 -20.50 -36.45
CA THR A 503 -19.91 -20.94 -37.26
C THR A 503 -19.02 -21.83 -36.41
N LEU A 504 -18.99 -23.12 -36.73
CA LEU A 504 -18.14 -24.11 -36.07
C LEU A 504 -17.07 -24.58 -37.05
N GLN A 505 -15.81 -24.38 -36.69
CA GLN A 505 -14.66 -24.77 -37.53
C GLN A 505 -13.69 -25.60 -36.70
N ASN A 506 -13.23 -26.75 -37.18
CA ASN A 506 -12.14 -27.48 -36.51
C ASN A 506 -12.47 -27.79 -35.04
N ASN A 507 -13.67 -28.27 -34.73
CA ASN A 507 -14.01 -28.63 -33.35
C ASN A 507 -14.13 -30.15 -33.21
N THR A 508 -14.06 -30.64 -31.97
CA THR A 508 -14.39 -32.03 -31.64
C THR A 508 -15.45 -32.07 -30.55
N PHE A 509 -16.60 -32.65 -30.86
CA PHE A 509 -17.67 -32.98 -29.94
C PHE A 509 -17.65 -34.48 -29.67
N THR A 510 -17.30 -34.87 -28.45
CA THR A 510 -17.20 -36.29 -28.11
C THR A 510 -17.81 -36.63 -26.76
N GLN A 511 -18.53 -37.75 -26.68
CA GLN A 511 -19.10 -38.24 -25.41
C GLN A 511 -19.99 -37.23 -24.67
N ASN A 512 -20.59 -36.27 -25.39
CA ASN A 512 -21.58 -35.37 -24.81
C ASN A 512 -22.94 -36.07 -24.76
N ASN A 513 -23.72 -35.78 -23.71
CA ASN A 513 -24.99 -36.44 -23.47
C ASN A 513 -26.12 -35.42 -23.27
N ALA A 514 -27.20 -35.58 -24.03
CA ALA A 514 -28.45 -34.84 -23.87
C ALA A 514 -29.59 -35.81 -23.54
N ALA A 515 -30.36 -35.54 -22.48
CA ALA A 515 -31.58 -36.30 -22.21
C ALA A 515 -32.73 -35.95 -23.17
N GLY A 516 -32.61 -34.86 -23.92
CA GLY A 516 -33.47 -34.45 -25.03
C GLY A 516 -32.79 -34.66 -26.38
N ASN A 517 -32.68 -33.61 -27.19
CA ASN A 517 -32.19 -33.70 -28.56
C ASN A 517 -30.78 -33.08 -28.72
N GLY A 518 -30.01 -33.55 -29.71
CA GLY A 518 -28.71 -32.96 -30.06
C GLY A 518 -27.64 -33.31 -29.03
N GLY A 519 -27.02 -34.48 -29.12
CA GLY A 519 -26.01 -34.91 -28.13
C GLY A 519 -24.75 -34.04 -28.20
N GLY A 520 -24.23 -33.80 -29.41
CA GLY A 520 -23.20 -32.79 -29.64
C GLY A 520 -23.80 -31.39 -29.73
N LEU A 521 -24.69 -31.18 -30.72
CA LEU A 521 -25.29 -29.90 -31.05
C LEU A 521 -26.81 -29.99 -31.19
N TYR A 522 -27.53 -29.10 -30.50
CA TYR A 522 -28.89 -28.73 -30.85
C TYR A 522 -28.87 -27.34 -31.50
N ASN A 523 -29.35 -27.25 -32.74
CA ASN A 523 -29.47 -25.99 -33.46
C ASN A 523 -30.93 -25.67 -33.76
N SER A 524 -31.39 -24.48 -33.44
CA SER A 524 -32.69 -23.95 -33.86
C SER A 524 -32.60 -22.67 -34.71
N SER A 525 -31.38 -22.23 -35.06
CA SER A 525 -31.17 -21.14 -36.02
C SER A 525 -31.24 -21.64 -37.47
N ASP A 526 -31.56 -20.75 -38.39
CA ASP A 526 -31.52 -20.99 -39.84
C ASP A 526 -30.14 -20.70 -40.46
N ALA A 527 -29.15 -20.30 -39.66
CA ALA A 527 -27.80 -19.97 -40.13
C ALA A 527 -26.73 -20.68 -39.29
N ALA A 528 -26.51 -21.96 -39.58
CA ALA A 528 -25.39 -22.72 -39.01
C ALA A 528 -24.48 -23.26 -40.12
N ALA A 529 -23.20 -22.90 -40.05
CA ALA A 529 -22.13 -23.40 -40.90
C ALA A 529 -21.17 -24.24 -40.04
N ILE A 530 -20.94 -25.48 -40.45
CA ILE A 530 -20.08 -26.41 -39.74
C ILE A 530 -19.07 -26.96 -40.74
N ASP A 531 -17.79 -26.73 -40.44
CA ASP A 531 -16.68 -27.14 -41.27
C ASP A 531 -15.64 -27.88 -40.42
N ASN A 532 -15.04 -28.89 -41.02
CA ASN A 532 -13.88 -29.58 -40.47
C ASN A 532 -14.03 -30.09 -39.03
N THR A 533 -15.22 -30.56 -38.64
CA THR A 533 -15.57 -30.85 -37.25
C THR A 533 -15.85 -32.35 -37.03
N ILE A 534 -15.43 -32.89 -35.89
CA ILE A 534 -15.71 -34.27 -35.47
C ILE A 534 -16.90 -34.29 -34.49
N PHE A 535 -17.89 -35.14 -34.77
CA PHE A 535 -18.92 -35.56 -33.81
C PHE A 535 -18.81 -37.06 -33.57
N ALA A 536 -18.33 -37.46 -32.39
CA ALA A 536 -18.10 -38.87 -32.05
C ALA A 536 -18.75 -39.30 -30.73
N ASN A 537 -19.39 -40.46 -30.69
CA ASN A 537 -19.87 -41.06 -29.42
C ASN A 537 -20.81 -40.17 -28.57
N ASN A 538 -21.50 -39.21 -29.18
CA ASN A 538 -22.45 -38.36 -28.47
C ASN A 538 -23.82 -39.06 -28.37
N THR A 539 -24.54 -38.82 -27.28
CA THR A 539 -25.81 -39.49 -26.98
C THR A 539 -26.95 -38.49 -26.80
N ALA A 540 -28.09 -38.78 -27.43
CA ALA A 540 -29.34 -38.05 -27.30
C ALA A 540 -30.55 -38.94 -27.63
N VAL A 541 -31.76 -38.48 -27.31
CA VAL A 541 -33.01 -39.12 -27.75
C VAL A 541 -33.17 -39.04 -29.28
N SER A 542 -32.72 -37.94 -29.88
CA SER A 542 -32.74 -37.72 -31.33
C SER A 542 -31.62 -36.78 -31.72
N GLY A 543 -30.92 -37.10 -32.82
CA GLY A 543 -29.75 -36.33 -33.27
C GLY A 543 -28.57 -36.50 -32.32
N GLY A 544 -28.05 -37.73 -32.18
CA GLY A 544 -26.90 -38.02 -31.31
C GLY A 544 -25.72 -37.08 -31.54
N ALA A 545 -25.33 -36.87 -32.80
CA ALA A 545 -24.40 -35.82 -33.19
C ALA A 545 -25.11 -34.47 -33.20
N ILE A 546 -26.12 -34.33 -34.08
CA ILE A 546 -26.76 -33.04 -34.37
C ILE A 546 -28.27 -33.20 -34.47
N PHE A 547 -29.00 -32.34 -33.77
CA PHE A 547 -30.41 -32.10 -34.03
C PHE A 547 -30.59 -30.69 -34.59
N ASN A 548 -31.05 -30.59 -35.83
CA ASN A 548 -31.40 -29.33 -36.47
C ASN A 548 -32.91 -29.12 -36.46
N ALA A 549 -33.37 -28.15 -35.68
CA ALA A 549 -34.75 -27.66 -35.65
C ALA A 549 -34.98 -26.48 -36.61
N GLY A 550 -33.92 -25.92 -37.21
CA GLY A 550 -34.01 -24.86 -38.21
C GLY A 550 -34.71 -25.34 -39.49
N ALA A 551 -35.27 -24.39 -40.24
CA ALA A 551 -35.91 -24.63 -41.52
C ALA A 551 -34.90 -24.87 -42.65
N THR A 552 -33.70 -24.30 -42.55
CA THR A 552 -32.61 -24.49 -43.51
C THR A 552 -31.75 -25.70 -43.14
N ALA A 553 -31.15 -26.32 -44.16
CA ALA A 553 -30.24 -27.43 -43.94
C ALA A 553 -28.90 -26.95 -43.39
N VAL A 554 -28.40 -27.62 -42.36
CA VAL A 554 -27.01 -27.46 -41.91
C VAL A 554 -26.13 -28.28 -42.83
N ASP A 555 -25.13 -27.65 -43.46
CA ASP A 555 -24.11 -28.36 -44.24
C ASP A 555 -22.90 -28.68 -43.36
N LEU A 556 -22.54 -29.95 -43.32
CA LEU A 556 -21.39 -30.49 -42.60
C LEU A 556 -20.27 -30.71 -43.60
N ALA A 557 -19.53 -29.64 -43.90
CA ALA A 557 -18.40 -29.68 -44.81
C ALA A 557 -17.18 -30.31 -44.13
N TYR A 558 -16.50 -31.22 -44.81
CA TYR A 558 -15.25 -31.87 -44.35
C TYR A 558 -15.32 -32.40 -42.91
N SER A 559 -16.50 -32.84 -42.47
CA SER A 559 -16.76 -33.18 -41.07
C SER A 559 -16.95 -34.68 -40.89
N ASN A 560 -16.68 -35.20 -39.70
CA ASN A 560 -16.83 -36.63 -39.40
C ASN A 560 -17.95 -36.89 -38.39
N ILE A 561 -18.89 -37.78 -38.73
CA ILE A 561 -19.95 -38.23 -37.82
C ILE A 561 -19.75 -39.72 -37.55
N TRP A 562 -19.42 -40.08 -36.30
CA TRP A 562 -19.09 -41.46 -35.95
C TRP A 562 -19.68 -41.94 -34.61
N SER A 563 -20.40 -43.05 -34.64
CA SER A 563 -20.80 -43.80 -33.43
C SER A 563 -21.63 -42.99 -32.44
N ASN A 564 -22.43 -42.03 -32.92
CA ASN A 564 -23.40 -41.32 -32.08
C ASN A 564 -24.69 -42.15 -31.90
N SER A 565 -25.50 -41.83 -30.91
CA SER A 565 -26.79 -42.52 -30.74
C SER A 565 -27.71 -42.27 -31.92
N VAL A 566 -28.35 -43.32 -32.45
CA VAL A 566 -29.24 -43.25 -33.62
C VAL A 566 -30.63 -42.68 -33.23
N PRO A 567 -31.21 -41.75 -34.03
CA PRO A 567 -30.64 -41.13 -35.23
C PRO A 567 -29.44 -40.23 -34.92
N GLU A 568 -28.31 -40.42 -35.62
CA GLU A 568 -27.10 -39.62 -35.40
C GLU A 568 -27.33 -38.15 -35.77
N THR A 569 -28.09 -37.91 -36.84
CA THR A 569 -28.57 -36.59 -37.22
C THR A 569 -30.09 -36.57 -37.33
N SER A 570 -30.71 -35.46 -36.96
CA SER A 570 -32.15 -35.24 -37.10
C SER A 570 -32.44 -33.84 -37.65
N GLY A 571 -33.47 -33.73 -38.50
CA GLY A 571 -33.78 -32.50 -39.23
C GLY A 571 -33.03 -32.39 -40.56
N PRO A 572 -33.12 -31.24 -41.26
CA PRO A 572 -32.42 -31.04 -42.52
C PRO A 572 -30.92 -30.86 -42.25
N VAL A 573 -30.13 -31.90 -42.54
CA VAL A 573 -28.68 -31.93 -42.40
C VAL A 573 -28.09 -32.54 -43.67
N ASN A 574 -27.16 -31.83 -44.29
CA ASN A 574 -26.39 -32.27 -45.44
C ASN A 574 -24.96 -32.58 -45.01
N SER A 575 -24.28 -33.44 -45.75
CA SER A 575 -22.86 -33.69 -45.56
C SER A 575 -22.17 -33.58 -46.91
N SER A 576 -21.19 -32.67 -46.98
CA SER A 576 -20.35 -32.44 -48.15
C SER A 576 -18.91 -32.79 -47.79
N ASN A 577 -18.28 -33.69 -48.54
CA ASN A 577 -16.94 -34.22 -48.24
C ASN A 577 -16.78 -34.77 -46.81
N GLY A 578 -17.88 -35.19 -46.18
CA GLY A 578 -17.85 -35.70 -44.81
C GLY A 578 -17.42 -37.17 -44.73
N LEU A 579 -16.90 -37.53 -43.56
CA LEU A 579 -16.52 -38.89 -43.21
C LEU A 579 -17.51 -39.49 -42.20
N ALA A 580 -17.48 -40.82 -42.12
CA ALA A 580 -18.18 -41.58 -41.09
C ALA A 580 -17.28 -42.72 -40.61
N LEU A 581 -16.11 -42.34 -40.10
CA LEU A 581 -15.03 -43.25 -39.71
C LEU A 581 -14.60 -43.01 -38.27
N ASN A 582 -14.08 -44.05 -37.63
CA ASN A 582 -13.53 -43.93 -36.28
C ASN A 582 -12.38 -42.90 -36.26
N PRO A 583 -12.48 -41.81 -35.46
CA PRO A 583 -11.41 -40.82 -35.33
C PRO A 583 -10.09 -41.37 -34.79
N GLN A 584 -10.09 -42.52 -34.13
CA GLN A 584 -8.90 -43.12 -33.52
C GLN A 584 -8.13 -42.16 -32.61
N PHE A 585 -8.82 -41.57 -31.63
CA PHE A 585 -8.20 -40.74 -30.61
C PHE A 585 -7.11 -41.52 -29.84
N ALA A 586 -5.99 -40.85 -29.55
CA ALA A 586 -4.79 -41.43 -28.96
C ALA A 586 -4.78 -41.40 -27.43
N ASP A 587 -5.44 -40.43 -26.82
CA ASP A 587 -5.35 -40.11 -25.40
C ASP A 587 -6.70 -39.67 -24.80
N ALA A 588 -6.68 -39.23 -23.54
CA ALA A 588 -7.86 -38.80 -22.80
C ALA A 588 -8.31 -37.38 -23.16
N GLU A 589 -7.42 -36.60 -23.79
CA GLU A 589 -7.67 -35.27 -24.32
C GLU A 589 -8.29 -35.32 -25.72
N PHE A 590 -8.35 -36.51 -26.34
CA PHE A 590 -8.91 -36.75 -27.67
C PHE A 590 -8.07 -36.21 -28.83
N ARG A 591 -6.75 -36.20 -28.69
CA ARG A 591 -5.83 -35.96 -29.80
C ARG A 591 -5.89 -37.09 -30.82
N LEU A 592 -5.59 -36.82 -32.08
CA LEU A 592 -5.60 -37.79 -33.16
C LEU A 592 -4.42 -38.77 -33.02
N GLY A 593 -4.70 -40.07 -33.17
CA GLY A 593 -3.67 -41.09 -33.26
C GLY A 593 -3.05 -41.20 -34.65
N LEU A 594 -1.81 -41.68 -34.73
CA LEU A 594 -1.04 -41.79 -35.98
C LEU A 594 -1.70 -42.57 -37.14
N GLY A 595 -2.73 -43.38 -36.85
CA GLY A 595 -3.49 -44.14 -37.86
C GLY A 595 -4.87 -43.56 -38.16
N SER A 596 -5.16 -42.37 -37.64
CA SER A 596 -6.47 -41.75 -37.76
C SER A 596 -6.81 -41.46 -39.21
N PRO A 597 -8.02 -41.81 -39.68
CA PRO A 597 -8.52 -41.39 -40.98
C PRO A 597 -8.88 -39.90 -41.04
N MET A 598 -8.75 -39.16 -39.93
CA MET A 598 -8.99 -37.72 -39.88
C MET A 598 -7.75 -36.92 -40.31
N ILE A 599 -6.59 -37.56 -40.37
CA ILE A 599 -5.33 -36.93 -40.77
C ILE A 599 -5.37 -36.60 -42.26
N ASP A 600 -4.94 -35.38 -42.62
CA ASP A 600 -4.91 -34.83 -43.99
C ASP A 600 -6.26 -34.87 -44.74
N ALA A 601 -7.38 -35.05 -44.03
CA ALA A 601 -8.71 -35.27 -44.61
C ALA A 601 -9.61 -34.02 -44.55
N GLY A 602 -9.11 -32.94 -43.98
CA GLY A 602 -9.84 -31.74 -43.69
C GLY A 602 -9.96 -30.76 -44.85
N ASN A 603 -10.62 -29.65 -44.57
CA ASN A 603 -10.83 -28.60 -45.56
C ASN A 603 -9.47 -27.97 -45.97
N PRO A 604 -9.07 -28.03 -47.26
CA PRO A 604 -7.80 -27.48 -47.73
C PRO A 604 -7.75 -25.95 -47.76
N VAL A 605 -8.85 -25.28 -47.41
CA VAL A 605 -8.95 -23.82 -47.36
C VAL A 605 -9.54 -23.43 -46.01
N THR A 606 -8.66 -23.25 -45.02
CA THR A 606 -9.03 -22.72 -43.70
C THR A 606 -8.20 -21.47 -43.37
N PRO A 607 -8.79 -20.45 -42.71
CA PRO A 607 -8.06 -19.29 -42.24
C PRO A 607 -7.27 -19.56 -40.93
N LEU A 608 -7.45 -20.73 -40.30
CA LEU A 608 -6.78 -21.09 -39.04
C LEU A 608 -5.40 -21.67 -39.33
N THR A 609 -4.37 -21.12 -38.67
CA THR A 609 -2.95 -21.44 -38.92
C THR A 609 -2.31 -22.27 -37.81
N GLU A 610 -2.99 -22.42 -36.67
CA GLU A 610 -2.54 -23.18 -35.51
C GLU A 610 -3.74 -23.94 -34.92
N ASP A 611 -3.50 -25.04 -34.22
CA ASP A 611 -4.50 -25.86 -33.53
C ASP A 611 -4.59 -25.52 -32.02
N PHE A 612 -5.14 -26.39 -31.17
CA PHE A 612 -5.26 -26.11 -29.73
C PHE A 612 -3.91 -26.07 -28.99
N GLU A 613 -2.94 -26.89 -29.40
CA GLU A 613 -1.62 -27.04 -28.81
C GLU A 613 -0.59 -26.02 -29.33
N ASP A 614 -1.03 -25.09 -30.19
CA ASP A 614 -0.19 -24.17 -30.96
C ASP A 614 0.68 -24.88 -32.01
N ASP A 615 0.28 -26.06 -32.44
CA ASP A 615 0.89 -26.76 -33.55
C ASP A 615 0.41 -26.16 -34.87
N PHE A 616 1.31 -26.05 -35.85
CA PHE A 616 1.00 -25.47 -37.16
C PHE A 616 -0.12 -26.23 -37.85
N ARG A 617 -1.01 -25.50 -38.52
CA ARG A 617 -2.12 -26.03 -39.30
C ARG A 617 -2.04 -25.46 -40.74
N PRO A 618 -1.69 -26.27 -41.75
CA PRO A 618 -1.53 -27.72 -41.67
C PRO A 618 -0.20 -28.11 -41.01
N SER A 619 -0.18 -29.24 -40.31
CA SER A 619 1.06 -29.94 -39.99
C SER A 619 1.18 -31.10 -40.96
N ASP A 620 2.33 -31.23 -41.60
CA ASP A 620 2.61 -32.27 -42.61
C ASP A 620 2.17 -31.94 -44.04
N GLN A 621 1.05 -32.45 -44.57
CA GLN A 621 0.70 -32.29 -46.01
C GLN A 621 -0.71 -31.76 -46.28
N GLY A 622 -1.63 -31.91 -45.34
CA GLY A 622 -2.99 -31.43 -45.40
C GLY A 622 -3.49 -31.02 -44.03
N TYR A 623 -4.74 -30.58 -43.98
CA TYR A 623 -5.37 -30.17 -42.73
C TYR A 623 -6.06 -31.38 -42.11
N ASP A 624 -5.98 -31.54 -40.80
CA ASP A 624 -6.69 -32.59 -40.09
C ASP A 624 -8.11 -32.16 -39.74
N ILE A 625 -9.06 -33.11 -39.76
CA ILE A 625 -10.43 -32.86 -39.27
C ILE A 625 -10.43 -32.84 -37.74
N GLY A 626 -11.07 -31.85 -37.13
CA GLY A 626 -11.21 -31.72 -35.68
C GLY A 626 -10.34 -30.61 -35.09
N TYR A 627 -10.27 -30.59 -33.76
CA TYR A 627 -9.59 -29.52 -33.00
C TYR A 627 -8.07 -29.66 -32.92
N ASP A 628 -7.59 -30.90 -33.00
CA ASP A 628 -6.18 -31.30 -32.97
C ASP A 628 -5.67 -31.36 -34.42
N GLU A 629 -4.47 -30.87 -34.65
CA GLU A 629 -3.68 -31.11 -35.85
C GLU A 629 -2.51 -31.98 -35.43
N LEU A 630 -2.37 -33.17 -35.99
CA LEU A 630 -1.32 -34.08 -35.58
C LEU A 630 0.05 -33.50 -35.94
N ALA A 631 0.70 -32.91 -34.95
CA ALA A 631 2.02 -32.33 -35.11
C ALA A 631 3.04 -33.37 -35.60
N GLY A 632 3.66 -33.07 -36.73
CA GLY A 632 4.62 -33.97 -37.35
C GLY A 632 5.77 -33.22 -37.99
N CYS A 633 5.47 -32.26 -38.85
CA CYS A 633 6.45 -31.70 -39.77
C CYS A 633 6.82 -30.26 -39.41
N LEU A 634 8.12 -29.95 -39.42
CA LEU A 634 8.64 -28.59 -39.34
C LEU A 634 9.60 -28.36 -40.50
N ALA A 635 9.21 -27.47 -41.42
CA ALA A 635 10.04 -27.08 -42.55
C ALA A 635 10.51 -25.63 -42.36
N LYS A 636 11.82 -25.40 -42.36
CA LYS A 636 12.41 -24.06 -42.30
C LYS A 636 12.96 -23.66 -43.65
N ARG A 637 12.52 -22.52 -44.18
CA ARG A 637 13.09 -21.85 -45.35
C ARG A 637 13.49 -20.44 -44.97
N ASP A 638 14.71 -20.06 -45.31
CA ASP A 638 15.35 -18.84 -44.81
C ASP A 638 15.28 -18.80 -43.27
N ASP A 639 14.57 -17.84 -42.66
CA ASP A 639 14.36 -17.74 -41.20
C ASP A 639 12.92 -18.03 -40.75
N THR A 640 12.05 -18.48 -41.65
CA THR A 640 10.65 -18.79 -41.36
C THR A 640 10.44 -20.29 -41.24
N ILE A 641 9.68 -20.72 -40.23
CA ILE A 641 9.26 -22.11 -40.01
C ILE A 641 7.82 -22.26 -40.49
N TYR A 642 7.55 -23.37 -41.16
CA TYR A 642 6.27 -23.76 -41.72
C TYR A 642 5.89 -25.15 -41.20
N GLY A 643 4.59 -25.42 -41.09
CA GLY A 643 4.06 -26.72 -40.68
C GLY A 643 4.15 -27.81 -41.74
N SER A 644 4.37 -27.45 -43.00
CA SER A 644 4.55 -28.38 -44.12
C SER A 644 5.77 -28.02 -44.97
N ILE A 645 6.36 -29.03 -45.61
CA ILE A 645 7.39 -28.82 -46.65
C ILE A 645 6.82 -27.99 -47.80
N GLN A 646 5.55 -28.20 -48.14
CA GLN A 646 4.91 -27.53 -49.26
C GLN A 646 4.72 -26.03 -49.03
N ASP A 647 4.26 -25.62 -47.85
CA ASP A 647 4.11 -24.21 -47.52
C ASP A 647 5.45 -23.48 -47.57
N ALA A 648 6.53 -24.14 -47.13
CA ALA A 648 7.87 -23.60 -47.26
C ALA A 648 8.28 -23.42 -48.74
N ILE A 649 7.91 -24.36 -49.64
CA ILE A 649 8.18 -24.26 -51.09
C ILE A 649 7.38 -23.14 -51.74
N ASP A 650 6.10 -23.01 -51.40
CA ASP A 650 5.17 -22.05 -52.01
C ASP A 650 5.31 -20.63 -51.45
N ALA A 651 6.04 -20.47 -50.34
CA ALA A 651 6.27 -19.19 -49.70
C ALA A 651 6.84 -18.13 -50.68
N PRO A 652 6.19 -16.95 -50.81
CA PRO A 652 6.62 -15.92 -51.72
C PRO A 652 7.91 -15.22 -51.26
N GLY A 653 8.74 -14.80 -52.22
CA GLY A 653 9.93 -13.97 -51.94
C GLY A 653 11.16 -14.73 -51.46
N ALA A 654 11.15 -16.06 -51.55
CA ALA A 654 12.26 -16.89 -51.14
C ALA A 654 13.56 -16.59 -51.91
N VAL A 655 14.66 -16.53 -51.14
CA VAL A 655 16.02 -16.29 -51.66
C VAL A 655 16.87 -17.55 -51.63
N SER A 656 16.48 -18.53 -50.82
CA SER A 656 17.15 -19.83 -50.69
C SER A 656 16.40 -20.95 -51.43
N ASP A 657 17.17 -21.82 -52.08
CA ASP A 657 16.73 -23.11 -52.63
C ASP A 657 16.78 -24.25 -51.60
N THR A 658 17.20 -23.96 -50.36
CA THR A 658 17.34 -24.97 -49.29
C THR A 658 16.21 -24.87 -48.27
N ILE A 659 15.56 -26.01 -48.00
CA ILE A 659 14.58 -26.19 -46.94
C ILE A 659 15.17 -27.19 -45.94
N LEU A 660 15.26 -26.78 -44.67
CA LEU A 660 15.69 -27.63 -43.58
C LEU A 660 14.46 -28.26 -42.95
N VAL A 661 14.45 -29.57 -42.78
CA VAL A 661 13.27 -30.30 -42.27
C VAL A 661 13.63 -30.98 -40.96
N SER A 662 12.70 -30.94 -40.01
CA SER A 662 12.76 -31.64 -38.73
C SER A 662 11.40 -32.26 -38.41
N GLY A 663 11.40 -33.37 -37.69
CA GLY A 663 10.18 -34.10 -37.33
C GLY A 663 9.81 -35.21 -38.32
N ILE A 664 8.54 -35.60 -38.30
CA ILE A 664 7.96 -36.62 -39.14
C ILE A 664 7.07 -35.93 -40.19
N CYS A 665 7.59 -35.76 -41.41
CA CYS A 665 6.81 -35.34 -42.56
C CYS A 665 6.42 -36.58 -43.38
N ARG A 666 5.14 -36.97 -43.37
CA ARG A 666 4.56 -38.16 -44.00
C ARG A 666 3.79 -37.76 -45.25
N GLY A 667 3.50 -38.77 -46.08
CA GLY A 667 2.79 -38.62 -47.34
C GLY A 667 3.75 -38.52 -48.53
N VAL A 668 3.38 -39.18 -49.64
CA VAL A 668 4.06 -39.02 -50.94
C VAL A 668 3.00 -38.52 -51.89
N HIS A 669 2.89 -37.20 -52.02
CA HIS A 669 1.95 -36.59 -52.95
C HIS A 669 2.69 -36.04 -54.16
N THR A 670 2.09 -36.29 -55.32
CA THR A 670 2.57 -35.78 -56.60
C THR A 670 1.84 -34.48 -56.86
N ILE A 671 2.56 -33.37 -56.88
CA ILE A 671 1.99 -32.04 -57.06
C ILE A 671 2.58 -31.36 -58.28
N ASP A 672 1.84 -30.41 -58.84
CA ASP A 672 2.22 -29.76 -60.09
C ASP A 672 3.06 -28.49 -59.82
N VAL A 673 4.36 -28.56 -60.06
CA VAL A 673 5.28 -27.42 -59.99
C VAL A 673 5.59 -26.94 -61.42
N GLY A 674 4.90 -25.88 -61.86
CA GLY A 674 5.14 -25.27 -63.17
C GLY A 674 4.69 -26.13 -64.37
N GLY A 675 3.64 -26.93 -64.22
CA GLY A 675 3.16 -27.89 -65.23
C GLY A 675 3.85 -29.26 -65.17
N GLN A 676 4.59 -29.56 -64.09
CA GLN A 676 5.31 -30.82 -63.90
C GLN A 676 4.94 -31.49 -62.58
N PRO A 677 4.51 -32.78 -62.61
CA PRO A 677 4.29 -33.55 -61.40
C PRO A 677 5.62 -33.83 -60.68
N VAL A 678 5.76 -33.30 -59.47
CA VAL A 678 6.88 -33.55 -58.55
C VAL A 678 6.35 -34.33 -57.35
N SER A 679 6.96 -35.48 -57.07
CA SER A 679 6.67 -36.25 -55.86
C SER A 679 7.64 -35.82 -54.76
N GLN A 680 7.11 -35.29 -53.66
CA GLN A 680 7.87 -35.04 -52.44
C GLN A 680 7.93 -36.35 -51.66
N THR A 681 9.13 -36.78 -51.29
CA THR A 681 9.39 -38.04 -50.56
C THR A 681 10.24 -37.79 -49.35
#